data_AF-A0A8S3UZD0-F1
#
_entry.id   AF-A0A8S3UZD0-F1
#
_cell.length_a   1.000
_cell.length_b   1.000
_cell.length_c   1.000
_cell.angle_alpha   90.00
_cell.angle_beta   90.00
_cell.angle_gamma   90.00
#
_symmetry.space_group_name_H-M   'P 1'
#
loop_
_entity.id
_entity.type
_entity.pdbx_description
1 polymer ?
#
loop_
_entity_poly.entity_id
_entity_poly.type
_entity_poly.pdbx_seq_one_letter_code
_entity_poly.pdbx_strand_id
1 'polypeptide(L)'
;MDRKVTYKKQDYESIKKTCLKKGDLFSDTEFRPNNKSIFFSKIDDDIEWKRPMDLCRSPKLIEDFSPYDLREGQFGNMWFVTAIGALISKRERVNKVIPHLKKQEWKGVMEKQDYAGVFEFCFWRFGETITIVVDDKLPTKNNKLLFCQSETREVFWCGLLEKAYAKVYGDYESLTNVDAIDALVDFTGGVAERINLRNVNLKDEKRRVTLFGKLKADCENKALMICYIQCIPGERGKELPQGFVLGHGYSITHVKEIINDKTQGQGKLLMIRLANPWVKDEWNGPWSENSKEWQKLEPPLEAELQVSKDKGEFWMVFDDFLNHLTNVDICHIVKPSNEFILHSEWTGRSGGCDYTSQSFLSNRQFIIEIQKDEDELHVSLEQHDIQPIKSHTGRTLNTIGYSIMKVAENRLYRLHVPGKLIEKPDMIKTRSVFGKQVLSSGKYVIIPCTKDQKEHGPFLLRLYTHGKASVRELTEEGPSTIWPCLSLPSMVTTLVVMNVEKIEKPQGSTDESFTPKIVIQCEGEKVVSRIPLELNEKNEWETKSDFEQIKVTFYRKKPHHPIIMEVFNSNKIIDDFCCQARVTDNGGEEGKSVKCDVFGRKKEKYTQKPGYIHVFVQSNFTNKKTSLHNQYNAFRYKRSEDSCCKALQLETKFQKELFNSKISHLETKLDHLTEKLTALDNKYNSISNHDIAFSAQVSSLIPNIQPDATIFARVLLNQGNPSNGISVPLPVTYVFYSSILTKHKSALEIALYVNKNMKMMIYADARKALQYNNGMYAVVLRLNKGDQVRMKTWKHFGKIRFYIHDSCSTFSGFLIRR
;
A
#
# COMPACT_ATOMS: atom_id res chain seq x y z
N MET A 1 -13.82 -6.55 -21.99
CA MET A 1 -13.13 -5.89 -23.11
C MET A 1 -12.20 -4.86 -22.49
N ASP A 2 -10.90 -5.09 -22.52
CA ASP A 2 -9.92 -4.17 -21.94
C ASP A 2 -10.00 -2.84 -22.71
N ARG A 3 -10.47 -1.79 -22.05
CA ARG A 3 -10.53 -0.45 -22.65
C ARG A 3 -9.11 0.00 -22.94
N LYS A 4 -8.78 0.13 -24.23
CA LYS A 4 -7.51 0.68 -24.69
C LYS A 4 -7.63 2.18 -24.90
N VAL A 5 -6.71 2.94 -24.32
CA VAL A 5 -6.66 4.40 -24.42
C VAL A 5 -5.34 4.83 -25.02
N THR A 6 -5.40 5.66 -26.06
CA THR A 6 -4.20 6.19 -26.72
C THR A 6 -3.63 7.38 -25.95
N TYR A 7 -2.38 7.27 -25.48
CA TYR A 7 -1.71 8.36 -24.76
C TYR A 7 -1.52 9.57 -25.67
N LYS A 8 -1.93 10.75 -25.17
CA LYS A 8 -1.85 12.05 -25.87
C LYS A 8 -2.41 12.01 -27.31
N LYS A 9 -3.37 11.11 -27.59
CA LYS A 9 -3.98 10.91 -28.92
C LYS A 9 -2.98 10.55 -30.03
N GLN A 10 -1.80 10.01 -29.68
CA GLN A 10 -0.80 9.53 -30.65
C GLN A 10 -1.09 8.10 -31.08
N ASP A 11 -1.81 7.93 -32.19
CA ASP A 11 -2.13 6.61 -32.76
C ASP A 11 -0.99 6.07 -33.64
N TYR A 12 -0.51 4.86 -33.35
CA TYR A 12 0.65 4.24 -34.00
C TYR A 12 0.47 4.11 -35.52
N GLU A 13 -0.63 3.51 -35.98
CA GLU A 13 -0.87 3.25 -37.40
C GLU A 13 -1.03 4.55 -38.19
N SER A 14 -1.72 5.55 -37.62
CA SER A 14 -1.90 6.86 -38.24
C SER A 14 -0.59 7.63 -38.37
N ILE A 15 0.25 7.60 -37.32
CA ILE A 15 1.58 8.23 -37.33
C ILE A 15 2.47 7.55 -38.36
N LYS A 16 2.57 6.22 -38.31
CA LYS A 16 3.38 5.42 -39.24
C LYS A 16 3.00 5.72 -40.69
N LYS A 17 1.71 5.64 -41.03
CA LYS A 17 1.21 5.94 -42.38
C LYS A 17 1.56 7.35 -42.84
N THR A 18 1.47 8.34 -41.94
CA THR A 18 1.79 9.74 -42.26
C THR A 18 3.28 9.93 -42.54
N CYS A 19 4.14 9.33 -41.72
CA CYS A 19 5.60 9.36 -41.90
C CYS A 19 6.03 8.71 -43.21
N LEU A 20 5.52 7.52 -43.51
CA LEU A 20 5.80 6.81 -44.77
C LEU A 20 5.36 7.61 -45.99
N LYS A 21 4.18 8.24 -45.95
CA LYS A 21 3.69 9.09 -47.05
C LYS A 21 4.60 10.31 -47.30
N LYS A 22 5.24 10.83 -46.26
CA LYS A 22 6.15 11.99 -46.36
C LYS A 22 7.58 11.62 -46.69
N GLY A 23 7.98 10.37 -46.49
CA GLY A 23 9.39 9.95 -46.55
C GLY A 23 10.21 10.39 -45.34
N ASP A 24 9.54 10.74 -44.23
CA ASP A 24 10.17 11.24 -43.00
C ASP A 24 10.13 10.20 -41.88
N LEU A 25 11.09 10.26 -40.95
CA LEU A 25 11.05 9.48 -39.71
C LEU A 25 10.27 10.21 -38.62
N PHE A 26 9.52 9.46 -37.82
CA PHE A 26 8.79 9.98 -36.69
C PHE A 26 9.74 10.66 -35.69
N SER A 27 9.34 11.84 -35.23
CA SER A 27 9.99 12.57 -34.15
C SER A 27 8.92 12.90 -33.12
N ASP A 28 9.07 12.37 -31.91
CA ASP A 28 8.06 12.45 -30.88
C ASP A 28 8.04 13.84 -30.24
N THR A 29 6.94 14.57 -30.47
CA THR A 29 6.78 15.92 -29.93
C THR A 29 6.39 15.94 -28.46
N GLU A 30 5.81 14.85 -27.96
CA GLU A 30 5.36 14.69 -26.56
C GLU A 30 6.50 14.22 -25.65
N PHE A 31 7.55 13.60 -26.22
CA PHE A 31 8.75 13.18 -25.49
C PHE A 31 10.01 13.48 -26.30
N ARG A 32 10.39 14.75 -26.31
CA ARG A 32 11.42 15.29 -27.20
C ARG A 32 12.81 14.76 -26.86
N PRO A 33 13.70 14.56 -27.84
CA PRO A 33 15.08 14.12 -27.61
C PRO A 33 15.95 15.27 -27.06
N ASN A 34 15.77 15.64 -25.79
CA ASN A 34 16.55 16.66 -25.11
C ASN A 34 16.70 16.37 -23.62
N ASN A 35 17.52 17.18 -22.93
CA ASN A 35 17.82 17.03 -21.51
C ASN A 35 16.58 16.96 -20.60
N LYS A 36 15.48 17.65 -20.92
CA LYS A 36 14.25 17.65 -20.10
C LYS A 36 13.50 16.32 -20.08
N SER A 37 13.73 15.46 -21.08
CA SER A 37 13.18 14.10 -21.11
C SER A 37 14.06 13.11 -20.37
N ILE A 38 15.28 13.51 -19.99
CA ILE A 38 16.24 12.70 -19.25
C ILE A 38 16.21 13.08 -17.77
N PHE A 39 16.46 14.36 -17.48
CA PHE A 39 16.59 14.90 -16.14
C PHE A 39 15.65 16.09 -15.96
N PHE A 40 15.01 16.15 -14.80
CA PHE A 40 14.34 17.35 -14.31
C PHE A 40 15.26 18.18 -13.40
N SER A 41 16.29 17.56 -12.81
CA SER A 41 17.17 18.19 -11.81
C SER A 41 18.43 18.83 -12.38
N LYS A 42 18.89 18.38 -13.54
CA LYS A 42 20.18 18.78 -14.13
C LYS A 42 20.17 18.80 -15.66
N ILE A 43 21.27 19.27 -16.23
CA ILE A 43 21.57 19.25 -17.67
C ILE A 43 22.91 18.55 -17.85
N ASP A 44 23.02 17.65 -18.83
CA ASP A 44 24.26 17.01 -19.26
C ASP A 44 24.35 17.17 -20.79
N ASP A 45 25.22 18.06 -21.25
CA ASP A 45 25.37 18.41 -22.67
C ASP A 45 26.17 17.38 -23.47
N ASP A 46 26.83 16.42 -22.80
CA ASP A 46 27.55 15.33 -23.47
C ASP A 46 26.60 14.24 -23.97
N ILE A 47 25.29 14.33 -23.66
CA ILE A 47 24.30 13.33 -24.05
C ILE A 47 23.78 13.61 -25.45
N GLU A 48 23.96 12.65 -26.34
CA GLU A 48 23.45 12.68 -27.71
C GLU A 48 22.30 11.69 -27.87
N TRP A 49 21.26 12.09 -28.61
CA TRP A 49 20.13 11.22 -28.94
C TRP A 49 20.34 10.60 -30.32
N LYS A 50 20.54 9.27 -30.36
CA LYS A 50 20.85 8.52 -31.60
C LYS A 50 19.81 7.45 -31.87
N ARG A 51 19.52 7.19 -33.13
CA ARG A 51 18.70 6.03 -33.51
C ARG A 51 19.57 4.77 -33.54
N PRO A 52 18.99 3.57 -33.37
CA PRO A 52 19.71 2.31 -33.50
C PRO A 52 20.53 2.17 -34.78
N MET A 53 20.04 2.71 -35.91
CA MET A 53 20.79 2.72 -37.19
C MET A 53 22.06 3.56 -37.17
N ASP A 54 22.16 4.55 -36.27
CA ASP A 54 23.38 5.36 -36.10
C ASP A 54 24.42 4.61 -35.24
N LEU A 55 24.00 3.55 -34.55
CA LEU A 55 24.81 2.79 -33.58
C LEU A 55 25.27 1.43 -34.13
N CYS A 56 24.46 0.78 -34.97
CA CYS A 56 24.82 -0.50 -35.58
C CYS A 56 24.20 -0.67 -36.99
N ARG A 57 24.77 -1.60 -37.77
CA ARG A 57 24.37 -1.80 -39.18
C ARG A 57 23.03 -2.50 -39.37
N SER A 58 22.65 -3.35 -38.42
CA SER A 58 21.47 -4.22 -38.55
C SER A 58 20.71 -4.25 -37.22
N PRO A 59 20.07 -3.14 -36.81
CA PRO A 59 19.29 -3.11 -35.60
C PRO A 59 18.14 -4.12 -35.67
N LYS A 60 17.80 -4.70 -34.53
CA LYS A 60 16.69 -5.61 -34.30
C LYS A 60 15.87 -5.11 -33.11
N LEU A 61 14.56 -5.25 -33.21
CA LEU A 61 13.70 -5.06 -32.05
C LEU A 61 13.90 -6.24 -31.13
N ILE A 62 13.84 -7.45 -31.67
CA ILE A 62 14.10 -8.66 -30.90
C ILE A 62 14.67 -9.81 -31.74
N GLU A 63 15.52 -10.61 -31.11
CA GLU A 63 16.00 -11.87 -31.65
C GLU A 63 15.42 -13.06 -30.88
N ASP A 64 15.57 -13.08 -29.56
CA ASP A 64 14.81 -13.91 -28.63
C ASP A 64 14.57 -13.14 -27.32
N PHE A 65 13.55 -13.53 -26.56
CA PHE A 65 13.38 -13.06 -25.19
C PHE A 65 14.21 -13.93 -24.26
N SER A 66 15.39 -13.43 -23.90
CA SER A 66 16.25 -13.98 -22.85
C SER A 66 16.24 -13.02 -21.66
N PRO A 67 15.83 -13.46 -20.44
CA PRO A 67 15.90 -12.61 -19.26
C PRO A 67 17.35 -12.30 -18.84
N TYR A 68 18.31 -13.04 -19.41
CA TYR A 68 19.75 -12.96 -19.17
C TYR A 68 20.46 -11.98 -20.10
N ASP A 69 19.77 -11.49 -21.14
CA ASP A 69 20.32 -10.55 -22.11
C ASP A 69 20.10 -9.10 -21.69
N LEU A 70 19.75 -8.83 -20.42
CA LEU A 70 19.42 -7.50 -19.92
C LEU A 70 20.56 -6.90 -19.13
N ARG A 71 21.00 -5.70 -19.53
CA ARG A 71 21.98 -4.90 -18.79
C ARG A 71 21.36 -3.62 -18.29
N GLU A 72 21.69 -3.26 -17.05
CA GLU A 72 21.38 -1.93 -16.55
C GLU A 72 22.19 -0.84 -17.27
N GLY A 73 21.59 0.34 -17.37
CA GLY A 73 22.30 1.55 -17.80
C GLY A 73 23.10 2.18 -16.67
N GLN A 74 23.73 3.32 -16.95
CA GLN A 74 24.57 4.05 -16.00
C GLN A 74 23.76 4.70 -14.85
N PHE A 75 22.44 4.82 -15.01
CA PHE A 75 21.55 5.49 -14.06
C PHE A 75 20.54 4.50 -13.45
N GLY A 76 20.99 3.68 -12.48
CA GLY A 76 20.22 3.24 -11.31
C GLY A 76 18.89 2.47 -11.48
N ASN A 77 18.49 2.05 -12.67
CA ASN A 77 17.18 1.44 -12.97
C ASN A 77 17.18 -0.10 -12.89
N MET A 78 18.03 -0.67 -12.04
CA MET A 78 18.09 -2.12 -11.73
C MET A 78 16.71 -2.75 -11.48
N TRP A 79 15.83 -2.05 -10.76
CA TRP A 79 14.47 -2.50 -10.47
C TRP A 79 13.65 -2.76 -11.76
N PHE A 80 13.86 -1.97 -12.81
CA PHE A 80 13.16 -2.08 -14.10
C PHE A 80 13.64 -3.32 -14.86
N VAL A 81 14.97 -3.55 -14.85
CA VAL A 81 15.57 -4.77 -15.40
C VAL A 81 15.03 -6.01 -14.69
N THR A 82 14.93 -5.99 -13.36
CA THR A 82 14.32 -7.09 -12.61
C THR A 82 12.86 -7.32 -13.01
N ALA A 83 12.04 -6.26 -13.07
CA ALA A 83 10.62 -6.38 -13.43
C ALA A 83 10.43 -6.97 -14.83
N ILE A 84 11.24 -6.52 -15.79
CA ILE A 84 11.23 -7.03 -17.16
C ILE A 84 11.75 -8.48 -17.23
N GLY A 85 12.82 -8.82 -16.50
CA GLY A 85 13.33 -10.18 -16.43
C GLY A 85 12.27 -11.15 -15.93
N ALA A 86 11.54 -10.77 -14.87
CA ALA A 86 10.39 -11.52 -14.39
C ALA A 86 9.26 -11.61 -15.44
N LEU A 87 8.96 -10.54 -16.17
CA LEU A 87 7.95 -10.55 -17.24
C LEU A 87 8.31 -11.52 -18.38
N ILE A 88 9.56 -11.49 -18.86
CA ILE A 88 10.04 -12.34 -19.96
C ILE A 88 9.94 -13.82 -19.63
N SER A 89 10.19 -14.19 -18.36
CA SER A 89 10.04 -15.58 -17.91
C SER A 89 8.65 -16.16 -18.20
N LYS A 90 7.64 -15.29 -18.45
CA LYS A 90 6.31 -15.64 -18.94
C LYS A 90 6.04 -15.02 -20.32
N ARG A 91 6.69 -15.54 -21.36
CA ARG A 91 6.62 -15.06 -22.77
C ARG A 91 5.21 -14.72 -23.27
N GLU A 92 4.19 -15.48 -22.85
CA GLU A 92 2.78 -15.24 -23.20
C GLU A 92 2.29 -13.83 -22.83
N ARG A 93 2.90 -13.18 -21.84
CA ARG A 93 2.54 -11.83 -21.37
C ARG A 93 3.27 -10.71 -22.06
N VAL A 94 4.44 -10.98 -22.63
CA VAL A 94 5.23 -9.94 -23.28
C VAL A 94 4.47 -9.33 -24.47
N ASN A 95 3.68 -10.15 -25.18
CA ASN A 95 2.81 -9.69 -26.27
C ASN A 95 1.73 -8.67 -25.84
N LYS A 96 1.38 -8.62 -24.54
CA LYS A 96 0.48 -7.59 -24.01
C LYS A 96 1.17 -6.24 -23.85
N VAL A 97 2.48 -6.24 -23.60
CA VAL A 97 3.30 -5.03 -23.41
C VAL A 97 3.89 -4.53 -24.72
N ILE A 98 4.34 -5.46 -25.57
CA ILE A 98 4.90 -5.17 -26.90
C ILE A 98 3.95 -5.78 -27.95
N PRO A 99 2.86 -5.07 -28.32
CA PRO A 99 1.91 -5.58 -29.28
C PRO A 99 2.54 -5.69 -30.67
N HIS A 100 2.03 -6.59 -31.51
CA HIS A 100 2.40 -6.63 -32.94
C HIS A 100 3.91 -6.67 -33.23
N LEU A 101 4.71 -7.30 -32.37
CA LEU A 101 6.18 -7.35 -32.43
C LEU A 101 6.76 -7.47 -33.84
N LYS A 102 6.26 -8.43 -34.65
CA LYS A 102 6.71 -8.65 -36.04
C LYS A 102 6.50 -7.46 -36.99
N LYS A 103 5.47 -6.64 -36.77
CA LYS A 103 5.16 -5.44 -37.57
C LYS A 103 6.02 -4.23 -37.19
N GLN A 104 6.70 -4.29 -36.05
CA GLN A 104 7.55 -3.23 -35.53
C GLN A 104 9.06 -3.52 -35.78
N GLU A 105 9.41 -4.75 -36.18
CA GLU A 105 10.79 -5.20 -36.37
C GLU A 105 11.50 -4.53 -37.55
N TRP A 106 12.74 -4.06 -37.39
CA TRP A 106 13.49 -3.34 -38.43
C TRP A 106 13.66 -4.15 -39.71
N LYS A 107 14.16 -5.39 -39.64
CA LYS A 107 14.55 -6.16 -40.84
C LYS A 107 13.39 -6.35 -41.83
N GLY A 108 12.24 -6.84 -41.36
CA GLY A 108 11.06 -7.07 -42.20
C GLY A 108 10.34 -5.79 -42.63
N VAL A 109 10.54 -4.70 -41.90
CA VAL A 109 9.96 -3.39 -42.16
C VAL A 109 10.82 -2.60 -43.17
N MET A 110 12.14 -2.63 -43.03
CA MET A 110 13.10 -1.98 -43.93
C MET A 110 13.11 -2.60 -45.33
N GLU A 111 13.08 -3.93 -45.43
CA GLU A 111 12.99 -4.65 -46.72
C GLU A 111 11.72 -4.26 -47.50
N LYS A 112 10.66 -3.83 -46.81
CA LYS A 112 9.39 -3.37 -47.38
C LYS A 112 9.28 -1.85 -47.50
N GLN A 113 10.34 -1.09 -47.18
CA GLN A 113 10.30 0.38 -47.05
C GLN A 113 9.19 0.90 -46.12
N ASP A 114 8.83 0.11 -45.10
CA ASP A 114 7.75 0.36 -44.15
C ASP A 114 8.27 0.98 -42.83
N TYR A 115 9.56 1.34 -42.77
CA TYR A 115 10.18 1.89 -41.56
C TYR A 115 9.93 3.38 -41.44
N ALA A 116 9.36 3.78 -40.30
CA ALA A 116 9.05 5.16 -39.99
C ALA A 116 9.66 5.62 -38.65
N GLY A 117 10.54 4.83 -38.03
CA GLY A 117 11.17 5.17 -36.74
C GLY A 117 10.18 5.37 -35.59
N VAL A 118 9.08 4.61 -35.58
CA VAL A 118 7.97 4.69 -34.62
C VAL A 118 7.66 3.31 -34.05
N PHE A 119 7.45 3.24 -32.74
CA PHE A 119 7.22 2.01 -31.98
C PHE A 119 6.08 2.19 -30.99
N GLU A 120 5.39 1.11 -30.66
CA GLU A 120 4.19 1.05 -29.82
C GLU A 120 4.38 0.06 -28.66
N PHE A 121 4.04 0.51 -27.46
CA PHE A 121 4.03 -0.27 -26.23
C PHE A 121 2.70 -0.08 -25.50
N CYS A 122 2.32 -1.03 -24.65
CA CYS A 122 1.11 -0.98 -23.85
C CYS A 122 1.44 -1.17 -22.37
N PHE A 123 0.87 -0.31 -21.53
CA PHE A 123 0.96 -0.41 -20.08
C PHE A 123 -0.44 -0.38 -19.49
N TRP A 124 -0.67 -1.15 -18.44
CA TRP A 124 -1.85 -1.04 -17.60
C TRP A 124 -1.66 0.10 -16.60
N ARG A 125 -2.60 1.03 -16.53
CA ARG A 125 -2.57 2.15 -15.59
C ARG A 125 -3.98 2.41 -15.10
N PHE A 126 -4.18 2.24 -13.80
CA PHE A 126 -5.42 2.59 -13.10
C PHE A 126 -6.68 2.05 -13.79
N GLY A 127 -6.72 0.75 -14.06
CA GLY A 127 -7.90 0.09 -14.63
C GLY A 127 -8.00 0.13 -16.15
N GLU A 128 -7.08 0.81 -16.84
CA GLU A 128 -7.09 0.94 -18.29
C GLU A 128 -5.75 0.53 -18.91
N THR A 129 -5.81 -0.05 -20.11
CA THR A 129 -4.58 -0.30 -20.88
C THR A 129 -4.28 0.94 -21.72
N ILE A 130 -3.20 1.62 -21.41
CA ILE A 130 -2.72 2.78 -22.16
C ILE A 130 -1.70 2.36 -23.23
N THR A 131 -1.90 2.86 -24.44
CA THR A 131 -0.99 2.66 -25.58
C THR A 131 -0.06 3.86 -25.68
N ILE A 132 1.25 3.60 -25.65
CA ILE A 132 2.32 4.59 -25.75
C ILE A 132 3.07 4.41 -27.07
N VAL A 133 3.16 5.49 -27.83
CA VAL A 133 3.96 5.56 -29.05
C VAL A 133 5.24 6.35 -28.78
N VAL A 134 6.39 5.87 -29.24
CA VAL A 134 7.68 6.55 -29.15
C VAL A 134 8.42 6.50 -30.48
N ASP A 135 9.28 7.49 -30.72
CA ASP A 135 10.34 7.33 -31.74
C ASP A 135 11.50 6.47 -31.20
N ASP A 136 12.42 6.04 -32.06
CA ASP A 136 13.57 5.23 -31.65
C ASP A 136 14.86 6.01 -31.34
N LYS A 137 14.79 7.31 -31.09
CA LYS A 137 15.96 8.04 -30.59
C LYS A 137 16.24 7.65 -29.13
N LEU A 138 17.42 7.13 -28.83
CA LEU A 138 17.83 6.73 -27.48
C LEU A 138 18.95 7.63 -26.96
N PRO A 139 18.97 7.97 -25.65
CA PRO A 139 20.07 8.72 -25.04
C PRO A 139 21.37 7.92 -25.05
N THR A 140 22.44 8.56 -25.51
CA THR A 140 23.77 7.96 -25.61
C THR A 140 24.84 8.90 -25.08
N LYS A 141 25.92 8.33 -24.55
CA LYS A 141 27.16 9.05 -24.22
C LYS A 141 28.33 8.25 -24.76
N ASN A 142 29.19 8.85 -25.57
CA ASN A 142 30.29 8.17 -26.26
C ASN A 142 29.83 6.94 -27.08
N ASN A 143 28.74 7.07 -27.86
CA ASN A 143 28.12 5.99 -28.65
C ASN A 143 27.65 4.77 -27.86
N LYS A 144 27.51 4.88 -26.53
CA LYS A 144 26.94 3.83 -25.68
C LYS A 144 25.60 4.28 -25.14
N LEU A 145 24.63 3.37 -25.10
CA LEU A 145 23.33 3.63 -24.49
C LEU A 145 23.51 3.99 -23.01
N LEU A 146 22.76 5.00 -22.57
CA LEU A 146 22.83 5.49 -21.19
C LEU A 146 21.97 4.66 -20.23
N PHE A 147 20.90 4.07 -20.74
CA PHE A 147 19.86 3.36 -20.00
C PHE A 147 19.85 1.86 -20.33
N CYS A 148 18.77 1.14 -20.00
CA CYS A 148 18.64 -0.30 -20.23
C CYS A 148 19.00 -0.69 -21.66
N GLN A 149 19.82 -1.73 -21.79
CA GLN A 149 20.33 -2.21 -23.06
C GLN A 149 20.41 -3.72 -23.06
N SER A 150 20.43 -4.31 -24.26
CA SER A 150 20.68 -5.74 -24.37
C SER A 150 22.18 -6.05 -24.29
N GLU A 151 22.53 -7.24 -23.82
CA GLU A 151 23.86 -7.83 -24.03
C GLU A 151 24.21 -7.88 -25.52
N THR A 152 23.23 -8.23 -26.35
CA THR A 152 23.35 -8.25 -27.81
C THR A 152 23.23 -6.83 -28.35
N ARG A 153 24.32 -6.28 -28.89
CA ARG A 153 24.42 -4.87 -29.29
C ARG A 153 23.45 -4.45 -30.39
N GLU A 154 22.95 -5.40 -31.17
CA GLU A 154 21.98 -5.17 -32.23
C GLU A 154 20.52 -5.14 -31.72
N VAL A 155 20.24 -5.47 -30.45
CA VAL A 155 18.88 -5.64 -29.93
C VAL A 155 18.46 -4.46 -29.04
N PHE A 156 17.33 -3.81 -29.36
CA PHE A 156 16.96 -2.50 -28.77
C PHE A 156 15.60 -2.45 -28.04
N TRP A 157 14.83 -3.54 -27.96
CA TRP A 157 13.49 -3.49 -27.35
C TRP A 157 13.48 -3.01 -25.89
N CYS A 158 14.46 -3.37 -25.08
CA CYS A 158 14.49 -3.02 -23.65
C CYS A 158 14.70 -1.52 -23.43
N GLY A 159 15.59 -0.90 -24.20
CA GLY A 159 15.81 0.55 -24.17
C GLY A 159 14.61 1.34 -24.69
N LEU A 160 13.93 0.84 -25.73
CA LEU A 160 12.68 1.44 -26.23
C LEU A 160 11.50 1.26 -25.26
N LEU A 161 11.40 0.11 -24.61
CA LEU A 161 10.39 -0.14 -23.58
C LEU A 161 10.60 0.78 -22.38
N GLU A 162 11.85 0.95 -21.92
CA GLU A 162 12.18 1.91 -20.87
C GLU A 162 11.87 3.34 -21.28
N LYS A 163 12.16 3.73 -22.53
CA LYS A 163 11.79 5.04 -23.07
C LYS A 163 10.28 5.27 -23.01
N ALA A 164 9.49 4.30 -23.45
CA ALA A 164 8.04 4.38 -23.42
C ALA A 164 7.53 4.49 -21.97
N TYR A 165 8.16 3.79 -21.03
CA TYR A 165 7.83 3.88 -19.62
C TYR A 165 8.25 5.25 -19.03
N ALA A 166 9.44 5.75 -19.33
CA ALA A 166 9.90 7.10 -18.96
C ALA A 166 8.93 8.18 -19.47
N LYS A 167 8.41 8.03 -20.68
CA LYS A 167 7.39 8.93 -21.24
C LYS A 167 6.08 8.93 -20.43
N VAL A 168 5.67 7.81 -19.85
CA VAL A 168 4.51 7.76 -18.94
C VAL A 168 4.76 8.60 -17.69
N TYR A 169 5.98 8.55 -17.15
CA TYR A 169 6.37 9.27 -15.94
C TYR A 169 6.83 10.72 -16.19
N GLY A 170 7.14 11.06 -17.45
CA GLY A 170 7.48 12.41 -17.91
C GLY A 170 8.96 12.59 -18.26
N ASP A 171 9.86 11.82 -17.65
CA ASP A 171 11.30 11.80 -17.90
C ASP A 171 11.95 10.52 -17.32
N TYR A 172 13.20 10.24 -17.70
CA TYR A 172 13.94 9.09 -17.18
C TYR A 172 14.30 9.20 -15.69
N GLU A 173 14.62 10.39 -15.19
CA GLU A 173 15.01 10.60 -13.79
C GLU A 173 13.86 10.28 -12.83
N SER A 174 12.61 10.50 -13.23
CA SER A 174 11.43 10.14 -12.46
C SER A 174 11.29 8.63 -12.23
N LEU A 175 11.97 7.79 -13.04
CA LEU A 175 11.99 6.34 -12.87
C LEU A 175 12.84 5.87 -11.67
N THR A 176 13.71 6.71 -11.09
CA THR A 176 14.56 6.30 -9.97
C THR A 176 13.78 6.00 -8.69
N ASN A 177 12.53 6.45 -8.61
CA ASN A 177 11.66 6.34 -7.43
C ASN A 177 10.52 5.31 -7.62
N VAL A 178 10.59 4.45 -8.63
CA VAL A 178 9.56 3.44 -8.92
C VAL A 178 10.00 2.07 -8.38
N ASP A 179 9.05 1.30 -7.87
CA ASP A 179 9.28 -0.06 -7.37
C ASP A 179 9.08 -1.10 -8.49
N ALA A 180 9.83 -2.21 -8.45
CA ALA A 180 9.71 -3.30 -9.41
C ALA A 180 8.30 -3.93 -9.45
N ILE A 181 7.66 -4.09 -8.28
CA ILE A 181 6.30 -4.64 -8.20
C ILE A 181 5.27 -3.76 -8.89
N ASP A 182 5.48 -2.44 -8.88
CA ASP A 182 4.61 -1.48 -9.53
C ASP A 182 4.70 -1.60 -11.05
N ALA A 183 5.91 -1.73 -11.59
CA ALA A 183 6.06 -2.02 -13.01
C ALA A 183 5.50 -3.38 -13.41
N LEU A 184 5.58 -4.41 -12.56
CA LEU A 184 4.92 -5.70 -12.86
C LEU A 184 3.40 -5.53 -12.99
N VAL A 185 2.77 -4.74 -12.12
CA VAL A 185 1.35 -4.39 -12.26
C VAL A 185 1.13 -3.62 -13.57
N ASP A 186 1.96 -2.64 -13.88
CA ASP A 186 1.83 -1.85 -15.12
C ASP A 186 2.07 -2.68 -16.38
N PHE A 187 2.84 -3.75 -16.32
CA PHE A 187 3.05 -4.65 -17.47
C PHE A 187 1.93 -5.67 -17.64
N THR A 188 1.19 -5.98 -16.57
CA THR A 188 0.30 -7.17 -16.57
C THR A 188 -1.16 -6.88 -16.27
N GLY A 189 -1.47 -5.76 -15.62
CA GLY A 189 -2.76 -5.50 -14.98
C GLY A 189 -3.04 -6.35 -13.75
N GLY A 190 -2.03 -7.06 -13.23
CA GLY A 190 -2.14 -7.88 -12.03
C GLY A 190 -2.35 -7.07 -10.75
N VAL A 191 -2.26 -7.74 -9.60
CA VAL A 191 -2.36 -7.12 -8.27
C VAL A 191 -1.12 -7.44 -7.46
N ALA A 192 -0.62 -6.44 -6.73
CA ALA A 192 0.66 -6.48 -6.04
C ALA A 192 0.51 -6.85 -4.56
N GLU A 193 1.21 -7.89 -4.12
CA GLU A 193 1.37 -8.29 -2.72
C GLU A 193 2.86 -8.25 -2.36
N ARG A 194 3.20 -7.64 -1.21
CA ARG A 194 4.56 -7.61 -0.68
C ARG A 194 4.63 -8.35 0.64
N ILE A 195 5.51 -9.34 0.72
CA ILE A 195 5.79 -10.12 1.92
C ILE A 195 7.13 -9.66 2.50
N ASN A 196 7.13 -9.25 3.77
CA ASN A 196 8.35 -8.99 4.51
C ASN A 196 8.79 -10.26 5.24
N LEU A 197 9.86 -10.90 4.76
CA LEU A 197 10.39 -12.15 5.29
C LEU A 197 10.96 -11.97 6.71
N ARG A 198 11.41 -10.76 7.08
CA ARG A 198 11.90 -10.48 8.45
C ARG A 198 10.80 -10.55 9.51
N ASN A 199 9.53 -10.43 9.11
CA ASN A 199 8.39 -10.59 10.01
C ASN A 199 8.01 -12.07 10.22
N VAL A 200 8.59 -12.97 9.43
CA VAL A 200 8.38 -14.41 9.57
C VAL A 200 9.26 -14.90 10.72
N ASN A 201 8.64 -15.45 11.77
CA ASN A 201 9.40 -16.08 12.83
C ASN A 201 10.01 -17.37 12.29
N LEU A 202 11.31 -17.33 11.96
CA LEU A 202 12.05 -18.47 11.40
C LEU A 202 12.10 -19.68 12.34
N LYS A 203 11.73 -19.54 13.61
CA LYS A 203 11.63 -20.69 14.53
C LYS A 203 10.28 -21.41 14.45
N ASP A 204 9.24 -20.76 13.93
CA ASP A 204 7.89 -21.31 13.81
C ASP A 204 7.77 -22.12 12.51
N GLU A 205 7.86 -23.45 12.63
CA GLU A 205 7.78 -24.37 11.49
C GLU A 205 6.46 -24.25 10.73
N LYS A 206 5.34 -24.09 11.43
CA LYS A 206 4.02 -23.97 10.81
C LYS A 206 3.97 -22.73 9.91
N ARG A 207 4.53 -21.60 10.35
CA ARG A 207 4.61 -20.38 9.51
C ARG A 207 5.52 -20.57 8.30
N ARG A 208 6.66 -21.22 8.46
CA ARG A 208 7.58 -21.52 7.34
C ARG A 208 6.88 -22.38 6.28
N VAL A 209 6.27 -23.49 6.70
CA VAL A 209 5.53 -24.40 5.81
C VAL A 209 4.34 -23.70 5.13
N THR A 210 3.60 -22.87 5.87
CA THR A 210 2.48 -22.09 5.30
C THR A 210 2.97 -21.11 4.23
N LEU A 211 4.06 -20.38 4.49
CA LEU A 211 4.64 -19.46 3.51
C LEU A 211 5.17 -20.20 2.28
N PHE A 212 5.85 -21.33 2.48
CA PHE A 212 6.32 -22.17 1.38
C PHE A 212 5.15 -22.63 0.50
N GLY A 213 4.08 -23.16 1.11
CA GLY A 213 2.87 -23.57 0.41
C GLY A 213 2.22 -22.43 -0.37
N LYS A 214 2.20 -21.22 0.19
CA LYS A 214 1.74 -20.01 -0.51
C LYS A 214 2.58 -19.69 -1.73
N LEU A 215 3.91 -19.59 -1.59
CA LEU A 215 4.81 -19.27 -2.71
C LEU A 215 4.76 -20.34 -3.80
N LYS A 216 4.60 -21.61 -3.41
CA LYS A 216 4.38 -22.72 -4.33
C LYS A 216 3.08 -22.55 -5.12
N ALA A 217 1.96 -22.29 -4.45
CA ALA A 217 0.68 -22.05 -5.10
C ALA A 217 0.73 -20.82 -6.03
N ASP A 218 1.37 -19.73 -5.61
CA ASP A 218 1.53 -18.53 -6.44
C ASP A 218 2.41 -18.80 -7.68
N CYS A 219 3.47 -19.61 -7.54
CA CYS A 219 4.28 -20.08 -8.66
C CYS A 219 3.47 -20.91 -9.67
N GLU A 220 2.69 -21.88 -9.18
CA GLU A 220 1.82 -22.75 -9.99
C GLU A 220 0.72 -21.94 -10.71
N ASN A 221 0.19 -20.91 -10.04
CA ASN A 221 -0.76 -19.95 -10.62
C ASN A 221 -0.13 -18.94 -11.59
N LYS A 222 1.15 -19.12 -11.94
CA LYS A 222 1.91 -18.26 -12.86
C LYS A 222 1.97 -16.79 -12.40
N ALA A 223 2.01 -16.53 -11.08
CA ALA A 223 2.35 -15.21 -10.56
C ALA A 223 3.76 -14.80 -11.00
N LEU A 224 4.01 -13.50 -11.11
CA LEU A 224 5.38 -12.99 -11.28
C LEU A 224 5.92 -12.66 -9.90
N MET A 225 7.04 -13.27 -9.52
CA MET A 225 7.58 -13.16 -8.17
C MET A 225 9.03 -12.69 -8.21
N ILE A 226 9.34 -11.68 -7.41
CA ILE A 226 10.67 -11.10 -7.24
C ILE A 226 11.02 -11.16 -5.76
N CYS A 227 12.25 -11.50 -5.42
CA CYS A 227 12.78 -11.35 -4.07
C CYS A 227 14.05 -10.50 -4.07
N TYR A 228 14.34 -9.84 -2.96
CA TYR A 228 15.53 -9.00 -2.82
C TYR A 228 15.96 -8.86 -1.37
N ILE A 229 17.18 -8.34 -1.20
CA ILE A 229 17.71 -7.91 0.10
C ILE A 229 17.57 -6.39 0.18
N GLN A 230 16.72 -5.92 1.08
CA GLN A 230 16.50 -4.51 1.33
C GLN A 230 17.79 -3.89 1.88
N CYS A 231 18.26 -2.84 1.20
CA CYS A 231 19.45 -2.09 1.56
C CYS A 231 19.10 -0.63 1.88
N ILE A 232 20.01 0.05 2.56
CA ILE A 232 19.93 1.51 2.76
C ILE A 232 20.50 2.25 1.55
N PRO A 233 20.17 3.55 1.37
CA PRO A 233 20.78 4.36 0.31
C PRO A 233 22.32 4.34 0.39
N GLY A 234 22.97 4.13 -0.76
CA GLY A 234 24.43 4.05 -0.87
C GLY A 234 25.03 2.63 -0.77
N GLU A 235 24.26 1.64 -0.32
CA GLU A 235 24.70 0.22 -0.31
C GLU A 235 24.17 -0.58 -1.51
N ARG A 236 23.26 0.00 -2.30
CA ARG A 236 22.70 -0.65 -3.49
C ARG A 236 23.82 -1.04 -4.46
N GLY A 237 23.76 -2.26 -4.98
CA GLY A 237 24.78 -2.81 -5.89
C GLY A 237 25.98 -3.43 -5.18
N LYS A 238 26.07 -3.37 -3.85
CA LYS A 238 27.15 -4.03 -3.09
C LYS A 238 26.97 -5.55 -3.10
N GLU A 239 27.99 -6.25 -3.56
CA GLU A 239 28.09 -7.72 -3.53
C GLU A 239 28.36 -8.22 -2.09
N LEU A 240 27.66 -9.28 -1.70
CA LEU A 240 27.83 -10.00 -0.44
C LEU A 240 28.69 -11.25 -0.65
N PRO A 241 29.39 -11.74 0.39
CA PRO A 241 30.24 -12.94 0.28
C PRO A 241 29.52 -14.19 -0.25
N GLN A 242 28.20 -14.27 -0.06
CA GLN A 242 27.36 -15.39 -0.48
C GLN A 242 26.90 -15.30 -1.96
N GLY A 243 27.31 -14.25 -2.69
CA GLY A 243 26.95 -14.03 -4.09
C GLY A 243 25.71 -13.14 -4.31
N PHE A 244 25.01 -12.73 -3.25
CA PHE A 244 23.87 -11.81 -3.38
C PHE A 244 24.30 -10.35 -3.54
N VAL A 245 23.50 -9.55 -4.24
CA VAL A 245 23.70 -8.11 -4.41
C VAL A 245 22.64 -7.33 -3.64
N LEU A 246 23.07 -6.39 -2.81
CA LEU A 246 22.17 -5.55 -2.01
C LEU A 246 21.29 -4.66 -2.89
N GLY A 247 19.99 -4.66 -2.60
CA GLY A 247 18.99 -3.89 -3.36
C GLY A 247 18.66 -4.46 -4.75
N HIS A 248 19.29 -5.58 -5.14
CA HIS A 248 19.03 -6.26 -6.41
C HIS A 248 17.90 -7.27 -6.30
N GLY A 249 17.10 -7.34 -7.36
CA GLY A 249 15.97 -8.24 -7.44
C GLY A 249 16.28 -9.50 -8.23
N TYR A 250 15.89 -10.63 -7.66
CA TYR A 250 15.99 -11.98 -8.23
C TYR A 250 14.59 -12.49 -8.51
N SER A 251 14.37 -13.10 -9.67
CA SER A 251 13.06 -13.70 -9.98
C SER A 251 12.93 -15.06 -9.31
N ILE A 252 11.82 -15.33 -8.61
CA ILE A 252 11.52 -16.68 -8.13
C ILE A 252 10.87 -17.43 -9.29
N THR A 253 11.58 -18.41 -9.85
CA THR A 253 11.11 -19.14 -11.04
C THR A 253 10.42 -20.46 -10.70
N HIS A 254 10.85 -21.13 -9.62
CA HIS A 254 10.27 -22.40 -9.16
C HIS A 254 10.27 -22.53 -7.64
N VAL A 255 9.27 -23.23 -7.12
CA VAL A 255 9.17 -23.62 -5.70
C VAL A 255 8.72 -25.08 -5.68
N LYS A 256 9.56 -25.99 -5.15
CA LYS A 256 9.35 -27.45 -5.24
C LYS A 256 9.58 -28.14 -3.90
N GLU A 257 8.70 -29.09 -3.60
CA GLU A 257 8.88 -30.02 -2.49
C GLU A 257 9.44 -31.32 -3.04
N ILE A 258 10.47 -31.85 -2.40
CA ILE A 258 11.22 -33.01 -2.85
C ILE A 258 11.26 -34.05 -1.76
N ILE A 259 11.02 -35.30 -2.12
CA ILE A 259 11.18 -36.45 -1.22
C ILE A 259 12.50 -37.13 -1.60
N ASN A 260 13.43 -37.25 -0.66
CA ASN A 260 14.71 -37.93 -0.87
C ASN A 260 14.80 -39.18 0.01
N ASP A 261 14.66 -40.35 -0.60
CA ASP A 261 14.64 -41.63 0.11
C ASP A 261 16.03 -42.09 0.59
N LYS A 262 17.12 -41.51 0.07
CA LYS A 262 18.51 -41.89 0.44
C LYS A 262 18.97 -41.37 1.80
N THR A 263 18.29 -40.37 2.36
CA THR A 263 18.58 -39.86 3.70
C THR A 263 17.67 -40.56 4.70
N GLN A 264 18.10 -41.73 5.20
CA GLN A 264 17.42 -42.54 6.22
C GLN A 264 16.77 -41.68 7.33
N GLY A 265 15.50 -41.33 7.17
CA GLY A 265 14.69 -40.62 8.17
C GLY A 265 14.72 -39.08 8.16
N GLN A 266 15.32 -38.40 7.18
CA GLN A 266 15.17 -36.93 7.03
C GLN A 266 14.19 -36.59 5.91
N GLY A 267 13.17 -35.81 6.29
CA GLY A 267 11.95 -35.59 5.54
C GLY A 267 12.08 -34.69 4.31
N LYS A 268 10.91 -34.33 3.79
CA LYS A 268 10.67 -33.46 2.64
C LYS A 268 11.64 -32.27 2.59
N LEU A 269 12.36 -32.13 1.48
CA LEU A 269 13.24 -31.00 1.19
C LEU A 269 12.45 -29.91 0.46
N LEU A 270 12.40 -28.72 1.07
CA LEU A 270 11.71 -27.56 0.51
C LEU A 270 12.70 -26.71 -0.28
N MET A 271 12.55 -26.68 -1.61
CA MET A 271 13.48 -26.06 -2.54
C MET A 271 12.85 -24.84 -3.24
N ILE A 272 13.68 -23.83 -3.51
CA ILE A 272 13.31 -22.64 -4.27
C ILE A 272 14.39 -22.31 -5.29
N ARG A 273 13.98 -21.95 -6.52
CA ARG A 273 14.87 -21.54 -7.61
C ARG A 273 14.76 -20.05 -7.86
N LEU A 274 15.91 -19.39 -7.89
CA LEU A 274 16.03 -17.98 -8.18
C LEU A 274 16.75 -17.78 -9.51
N ALA A 275 16.40 -16.71 -10.23
CA ALA A 275 17.07 -16.27 -11.45
C ALA A 275 17.60 -14.85 -11.28
N ASN A 276 18.89 -14.67 -11.55
CA ASN A 276 19.56 -13.38 -11.59
C ASN A 276 19.55 -12.83 -13.03
N PRO A 277 18.88 -11.69 -13.30
CA PRO A 277 18.82 -11.14 -14.66
C PRO A 277 20.17 -10.61 -15.19
N TRP A 278 21.20 -10.48 -14.34
CA TRP A 278 22.50 -9.90 -14.72
C TRP A 278 23.59 -10.93 -15.05
N VAL A 279 23.33 -12.23 -14.85
CA VAL A 279 24.23 -13.35 -15.22
C VAL A 279 25.62 -13.30 -14.55
N LYS A 280 25.83 -12.41 -13.58
CA LYS A 280 27.08 -12.24 -12.84
C LYS A 280 26.82 -12.48 -11.35
N ASP A 281 27.75 -13.19 -10.70
CA ASP A 281 27.79 -13.47 -9.26
C ASP A 281 26.54 -14.23 -8.77
N GLU A 282 26.69 -15.55 -8.76
CA GLU A 282 25.65 -16.50 -8.35
C GLU A 282 25.83 -16.91 -6.90
N TRP A 283 24.75 -17.42 -6.31
CA TRP A 283 24.79 -18.11 -5.03
C TRP A 283 25.89 -19.18 -5.01
N ASN A 284 26.78 -19.08 -4.03
CA ASN A 284 27.93 -19.97 -3.88
C ASN A 284 27.81 -20.93 -2.68
N GLY A 285 26.62 -21.00 -2.06
CA GLY A 285 26.31 -21.89 -0.94
C GLY A 285 25.77 -23.26 -1.38
N PRO A 286 25.19 -24.03 -0.44
CA PRO A 286 24.58 -25.33 -0.73
C PRO A 286 23.56 -25.25 -1.87
N TRP A 287 23.57 -26.23 -2.78
CA TRP A 287 22.72 -26.31 -3.97
C TRP A 287 23.00 -25.26 -5.08
N SER A 288 24.09 -24.51 -4.96
CA SER A 288 24.71 -23.81 -6.11
C SER A 288 25.10 -24.79 -7.23
N GLU A 289 25.34 -24.31 -8.46
CA GLU A 289 25.62 -25.15 -9.64
C GLU A 289 26.67 -26.25 -9.38
N ASN A 290 27.77 -25.90 -8.70
CA ASN A 290 28.89 -26.81 -8.44
C ASN A 290 28.89 -27.45 -7.04
N SER A 291 27.74 -27.42 -6.35
CA SER A 291 27.63 -27.87 -4.96
C SER A 291 27.67 -29.39 -4.82
N LYS A 292 28.30 -29.89 -3.75
CA LYS A 292 28.42 -31.34 -3.48
C LYS A 292 27.08 -32.00 -3.13
N GLU A 293 26.09 -31.21 -2.73
CA GLU A 293 24.74 -31.61 -2.37
C GLU A 293 24.02 -32.31 -3.54
N TRP A 294 24.29 -31.90 -4.78
CA TRP A 294 23.73 -32.53 -5.98
C TRP A 294 24.09 -34.01 -6.09
N GLN A 295 25.30 -34.40 -5.64
CA GLN A 295 25.77 -35.79 -5.64
C GLN A 295 24.97 -36.70 -4.68
N LYS A 296 24.16 -36.12 -3.78
CA LYS A 296 23.36 -36.84 -2.78
C LYS A 296 21.93 -37.13 -3.26
N LEU A 297 21.53 -36.64 -4.45
CA LEU A 297 20.21 -36.90 -5.02
C LEU A 297 20.18 -38.19 -5.85
N GLU A 298 18.99 -38.73 -6.06
CA GLU A 298 18.79 -39.77 -7.07
C GLU A 298 18.71 -39.15 -8.47
N PRO A 299 19.24 -39.81 -9.53
CA PRO A 299 19.23 -39.26 -10.89
C PRO A 299 17.85 -38.79 -11.41
N PRO A 300 16.72 -39.47 -11.12
CA PRO A 300 15.40 -38.99 -11.53
C PRO A 300 15.00 -37.65 -10.89
N LEU A 301 15.44 -37.42 -9.64
CA LEU A 301 15.12 -36.23 -8.87
C LEU A 301 15.98 -35.04 -9.28
N GLU A 302 17.23 -35.30 -9.66
CA GLU A 302 18.11 -34.33 -10.33
C GLU A 302 17.50 -33.85 -11.67
N ALA A 303 16.95 -34.77 -12.46
CA ALA A 303 16.22 -34.44 -13.69
C ALA A 303 14.93 -33.63 -13.42
N GLU A 304 14.20 -33.95 -12.35
CA GLU A 304 12.99 -33.20 -11.95
C GLU A 304 13.30 -31.76 -11.53
N LEU A 305 14.41 -31.55 -10.83
CA LEU A 305 14.90 -30.21 -10.49
C LEU A 305 15.40 -29.43 -11.70
N GLN A 306 15.52 -30.10 -12.87
CA GLN A 306 16.05 -29.52 -14.10
C GLN A 306 17.35 -28.78 -13.78
N VAL A 307 18.41 -29.49 -13.35
CA VAL A 307 19.73 -28.89 -13.06
C VAL A 307 19.98 -27.80 -14.07
N SER A 308 19.96 -26.56 -13.59
CA SER A 308 19.82 -25.40 -14.48
C SER A 308 20.95 -25.44 -15.48
N LYS A 309 20.61 -25.54 -16.77
CA LYS A 309 21.57 -25.32 -17.86
C LYS A 309 21.51 -23.88 -18.36
N ASP A 310 20.59 -23.09 -17.80
CA ASP A 310 20.38 -21.70 -18.16
C ASP A 310 21.24 -20.82 -17.23
N LYS A 311 22.08 -19.98 -17.83
CA LYS A 311 23.01 -19.11 -17.09
C LYS A 311 22.23 -18.19 -16.14
N GLY A 312 22.67 -18.06 -14.89
CA GLY A 312 22.06 -17.13 -13.93
C GLY A 312 20.90 -17.68 -13.09
N GLU A 313 20.49 -18.94 -13.22
CA GLU A 313 19.56 -19.57 -12.26
C GLU A 313 20.27 -20.50 -11.28
N PHE A 314 19.82 -20.49 -10.02
CA PHE A 314 20.36 -21.35 -8.98
C PHE A 314 19.25 -21.83 -8.03
N TRP A 315 19.45 -23.02 -7.47
CA TRP A 315 18.58 -23.58 -6.45
C TRP A 315 19.15 -23.31 -5.05
N MET A 316 18.26 -23.21 -4.07
CA MET A 316 18.62 -23.20 -2.65
C MET A 316 17.50 -23.82 -1.81
N VAL A 317 17.82 -24.23 -0.58
CA VAL A 317 16.81 -24.65 0.38
C VAL A 317 16.03 -23.45 0.90
N PHE A 318 14.75 -23.67 1.20
CA PHE A 318 13.85 -22.60 1.62
C PHE A 318 14.30 -21.91 2.92
N ASP A 319 14.96 -22.63 3.83
CA ASP A 319 15.50 -22.03 5.04
C ASP A 319 16.66 -21.06 4.73
N ASP A 320 17.53 -21.37 3.77
CA ASP A 320 18.58 -20.43 3.33
C ASP A 320 17.97 -19.20 2.66
N PHE A 321 16.92 -19.39 1.87
CA PHE A 321 16.17 -18.28 1.30
C PHE A 321 15.65 -17.33 2.38
N LEU A 322 15.01 -17.86 3.43
CA LEU A 322 14.50 -17.07 4.55
C LEU A 322 15.61 -16.39 5.39
N ASN A 323 16.80 -16.98 5.44
CA ASN A 323 17.94 -16.44 6.18
C ASN A 323 18.64 -15.28 5.44
N HIS A 324 18.60 -15.26 4.12
CA HIS A 324 19.33 -14.28 3.30
C HIS A 324 18.43 -13.17 2.73
N LEU A 325 17.23 -13.49 2.26
CA LEU A 325 16.33 -12.55 1.59
C LEU A 325 15.45 -11.82 2.62
N THR A 326 15.02 -10.60 2.28
CA THR A 326 14.24 -9.77 3.21
C THR A 326 12.81 -9.56 2.76
N ASN A 327 12.56 -9.58 1.45
CA ASN A 327 11.28 -9.24 0.86
C ASN A 327 10.97 -10.15 -0.34
N VAL A 328 9.69 -10.42 -0.53
CA VAL A 328 9.12 -11.02 -1.75
C VAL A 328 8.00 -10.14 -2.26
N ASP A 329 8.12 -9.73 -3.51
CA ASP A 329 7.13 -8.98 -4.26
C ASP A 329 6.43 -9.94 -5.22
N ILE A 330 5.11 -10.05 -5.12
CA ILE A 330 4.28 -10.98 -5.88
C ILE A 330 3.26 -10.18 -6.67
N CYS A 331 3.35 -10.25 -8.00
CA CYS A 331 2.30 -9.76 -8.89
C CYS A 331 1.39 -10.94 -9.27
N HIS A 332 0.25 -11.01 -8.58
CA HIS A 332 -0.80 -12.00 -8.81
C HIS A 332 -1.56 -11.70 -10.08
N ILE A 333 -2.00 -12.76 -10.74
CA ILE A 333 -2.73 -12.67 -12.00
C ILE A 333 -4.06 -13.35 -11.73
N VAL A 334 -4.96 -12.53 -11.21
CA VAL A 334 -6.27 -13.00 -10.76
C VAL A 334 -7.10 -13.33 -11.99
N LYS A 335 -7.66 -14.53 -12.01
CA LYS A 335 -8.64 -14.97 -13.02
C LYS A 335 -9.99 -15.16 -12.32
N PRO A 336 -10.67 -14.05 -11.96
CA PRO A 336 -11.92 -14.13 -11.23
C PRO A 336 -13.06 -14.58 -12.14
N SER A 337 -14.19 -14.95 -11.54
CA SER A 337 -15.46 -15.00 -12.29
C SER A 337 -16.10 -13.61 -12.39
N ASN A 338 -15.87 -12.74 -11.39
CA ASN A 338 -16.35 -11.37 -11.38
C ASN A 338 -15.22 -10.40 -11.00
N GLU A 339 -15.07 -9.33 -11.78
CA GLU A 339 -14.17 -8.21 -11.49
C GLU A 339 -15.00 -6.92 -11.41
N PHE A 340 -14.83 -6.17 -10.33
CA PHE A 340 -15.42 -4.84 -10.16
C PHE A 340 -14.31 -3.80 -10.11
N ILE A 341 -14.32 -2.86 -11.05
CA ILE A 341 -13.35 -1.75 -11.14
C ILE A 341 -14.07 -0.46 -10.73
N LEU A 342 -13.67 0.12 -9.60
CA LEU A 342 -14.34 1.27 -8.99
C LEU A 342 -13.37 2.44 -8.86
N HIS A 343 -13.56 3.47 -9.69
CA HIS A 343 -12.79 4.72 -9.60
C HIS A 343 -13.43 5.67 -8.59
N SER A 344 -12.63 6.26 -7.71
CA SER A 344 -13.10 7.24 -6.75
C SER A 344 -11.94 8.13 -6.26
N GLU A 345 -12.19 8.94 -5.25
CA GLU A 345 -11.21 9.88 -4.70
C GLU A 345 -11.46 10.23 -3.23
N TRP A 346 -10.38 10.49 -2.52
CA TRP A 346 -10.41 11.12 -1.19
C TRP A 346 -10.55 12.64 -1.34
N THR A 347 -11.77 13.13 -1.53
CA THR A 347 -12.08 14.57 -1.63
C THR A 347 -13.26 14.93 -0.74
N GLY A 348 -13.03 15.75 0.27
CA GLY A 348 -14.02 16.12 1.31
C GLY A 348 -14.42 14.97 2.25
N ARG A 349 -14.53 13.74 1.73
CA ARG A 349 -14.84 12.47 2.39
C ARG A 349 -13.55 11.68 2.67
N SER A 350 -12.69 12.24 3.51
CA SER A 350 -11.33 11.76 3.83
C SER A 350 -11.16 11.69 5.35
N GLY A 351 -11.64 10.58 5.92
CA GLY A 351 -11.93 10.38 7.33
C GLY A 351 -10.79 9.85 8.21
N GLY A 352 -9.64 9.56 7.60
CA GLY A 352 -8.52 8.86 8.26
C GLY A 352 -8.82 7.36 8.45
N CYS A 353 -7.89 6.63 9.07
CA CYS A 353 -7.94 5.17 9.21
C CYS A 353 -8.44 4.65 10.57
N ASP A 354 -8.71 5.54 11.53
CA ASP A 354 -9.18 5.14 12.86
C ASP A 354 -10.63 4.64 12.80
N TYR A 355 -10.79 3.34 12.58
CA TYR A 355 -12.09 2.68 12.43
C TYR A 355 -13.01 2.78 13.65
N THR A 356 -12.49 3.21 14.81
CA THR A 356 -13.27 3.46 16.03
C THR A 356 -13.85 4.87 16.08
N SER A 357 -13.29 5.79 15.28
CA SER A 357 -13.73 7.18 15.20
C SER A 357 -14.90 7.37 14.24
N GLN A 358 -15.77 8.33 14.57
CA GLN A 358 -16.84 8.76 13.68
C GLN A 358 -16.30 9.34 12.36
N SER A 359 -15.11 9.94 12.37
CA SER A 359 -14.51 10.52 11.17
C SER A 359 -14.25 9.46 10.11
N PHE A 360 -13.89 8.24 10.50
CA PHE A 360 -13.60 7.15 9.57
C PHE A 360 -14.78 6.81 8.65
N LEU A 361 -16.01 6.89 9.17
CA LEU A 361 -17.21 6.63 8.38
C LEU A 361 -17.51 7.73 7.35
N SER A 362 -16.81 8.87 7.42
CA SER A 362 -16.89 9.90 6.37
C SER A 362 -16.17 9.48 5.09
N ASN A 363 -15.27 8.49 5.12
CA ASN A 363 -14.63 7.94 3.92
C ASN A 363 -15.68 7.41 2.92
N ARG A 364 -15.25 7.22 1.67
CA ARG A 364 -16.07 6.53 0.65
C ARG A 364 -16.40 5.12 1.14
N GLN A 365 -17.62 4.66 0.86
CA GLN A 365 -18.13 3.37 1.35
C GLN A 365 -18.69 2.59 0.18
N PHE A 366 -18.21 1.36 -0.03
CA PHE A 366 -18.67 0.49 -1.11
C PHE A 366 -19.31 -0.75 -0.51
N ILE A 367 -20.56 -1.01 -0.83
CA ILE A 367 -21.24 -2.22 -0.37
C ILE A 367 -21.05 -3.33 -1.40
N ILE A 368 -20.59 -4.48 -0.95
CA ILE A 368 -20.53 -5.72 -1.71
C ILE A 368 -21.49 -6.74 -1.10
N GLU A 369 -22.20 -7.46 -1.96
CA GLU A 369 -23.08 -8.56 -1.60
C GLU A 369 -22.51 -9.87 -2.15
N ILE A 370 -22.12 -10.77 -1.24
CA ILE A 370 -21.67 -12.14 -1.55
C ILE A 370 -22.89 -13.05 -1.51
N GLN A 371 -23.11 -13.84 -2.57
CA GLN A 371 -24.27 -14.74 -2.66
C GLN A 371 -23.93 -16.21 -2.40
N LYS A 372 -22.67 -16.60 -2.60
CA LYS A 372 -22.18 -17.95 -2.31
C LYS A 372 -22.02 -18.13 -0.80
N ASP A 373 -22.24 -19.35 -0.31
CA ASP A 373 -22.11 -19.67 1.13
C ASP A 373 -20.75 -19.24 1.69
N GLU A 374 -19.69 -19.49 0.92
CA GLU A 374 -18.33 -19.03 1.20
C GLU A 374 -17.62 -18.66 -0.10
N ASP A 375 -17.05 -17.47 -0.16
CA ASP A 375 -16.31 -16.97 -1.32
C ASP A 375 -15.03 -16.23 -0.90
N GLU A 376 -13.99 -16.36 -1.71
CA GLU A 376 -12.74 -15.62 -1.50
C GLU A 376 -12.83 -14.28 -2.22
N LEU A 377 -12.91 -13.20 -1.45
CA LEU A 377 -12.84 -11.83 -1.95
C LEU A 377 -11.38 -11.38 -1.99
N HIS A 378 -10.89 -10.99 -3.16
CA HIS A 378 -9.63 -10.24 -3.23
C HIS A 378 -9.93 -8.75 -3.38
N VAL A 379 -9.23 -7.93 -2.58
CA VAL A 379 -9.37 -6.48 -2.56
C VAL A 379 -8.04 -5.86 -2.94
N SER A 380 -8.02 -5.06 -4.00
CA SER A 380 -6.87 -4.25 -4.39
C SER A 380 -7.27 -2.78 -4.34
N LEU A 381 -6.60 -2.01 -3.48
CA LEU A 381 -6.73 -0.56 -3.38
C LEU A 381 -5.47 0.07 -3.94
N GLU A 382 -5.61 0.88 -4.98
CA GLU A 382 -4.52 1.60 -5.63
C GLU A 382 -4.75 3.10 -5.54
N GLN A 383 -3.73 3.86 -5.20
CA GLN A 383 -3.76 5.31 -5.33
C GLN A 383 -3.02 5.73 -6.58
N HIS A 384 -3.47 6.80 -7.22
CA HIS A 384 -2.69 7.38 -8.30
C HIS A 384 -1.31 7.77 -7.79
N ASP A 385 -0.30 7.48 -8.61
CA ASP A 385 0.94 8.23 -8.53
C ASP A 385 0.53 9.69 -8.66
N ILE A 386 0.53 10.41 -7.54
CA ILE A 386 0.52 11.87 -7.56
C ILE A 386 1.68 12.15 -8.49
N GLN A 387 1.38 12.71 -9.68
CA GLN A 387 2.38 12.94 -10.72
C GLN A 387 3.68 13.39 -10.03
N PRO A 388 4.87 13.00 -10.48
CA PRO A 388 6.05 13.80 -10.24
C PRO A 388 5.81 15.17 -10.89
N ILE A 389 4.88 15.96 -10.32
CA ILE A 389 4.74 17.37 -10.55
C ILE A 389 6.12 17.85 -10.14
N LYS A 390 6.80 18.47 -11.10
CA LYS A 390 8.13 19.06 -11.02
C LYS A 390 8.29 20.11 -9.90
N SER A 391 7.34 20.17 -8.96
CA SER A 391 7.30 21.05 -7.82
C SER A 391 8.00 20.43 -6.62
N HIS A 392 8.87 21.23 -6.04
CA HIS A 392 9.57 21.10 -4.77
C HIS A 392 8.65 20.93 -3.52
N THR A 393 7.35 20.61 -3.69
CA THR A 393 6.35 20.55 -2.60
C THR A 393 5.96 19.13 -2.17
N GLY A 394 6.66 18.10 -2.64
CA GLY A 394 6.81 16.83 -1.91
C GLY A 394 5.53 16.12 -1.42
N ARG A 395 4.46 16.05 -2.23
CA ARG A 395 3.36 15.12 -1.90
C ARG A 395 3.60 13.77 -2.54
N THR A 396 4.46 13.01 -1.85
CA THR A 396 4.65 11.56 -2.00
C THR A 396 3.35 10.79 -1.74
N LEU A 397 3.27 9.54 -2.19
CA LEU A 397 2.18 8.59 -1.93
C LEU A 397 1.59 8.75 -0.51
N ASN A 398 0.26 8.77 -0.38
CA ASN A 398 -0.41 8.71 0.90
C ASN A 398 -0.12 7.36 1.57
N THR A 399 -0.26 7.28 2.90
CA THR A 399 -0.31 5.95 3.55
C THR A 399 -1.75 5.47 3.46
N ILE A 400 -2.00 4.37 2.75
CA ILE A 400 -3.36 3.92 2.40
C ILE A 400 -3.65 2.53 2.98
N GLY A 401 -4.94 2.21 3.10
CA GLY A 401 -5.44 0.91 3.54
C GLY A 401 -6.96 0.86 3.38
N TYR A 402 -7.57 -0.29 3.67
CA TYR A 402 -9.02 -0.44 3.62
C TYR A 402 -9.53 -1.27 4.79
N SER A 403 -10.82 -1.14 5.10
CA SER A 403 -11.49 -2.04 6.06
C SER A 403 -12.67 -2.72 5.44
N ILE A 404 -12.99 -3.92 5.92
CA ILE A 404 -14.19 -4.66 5.55
C ILE A 404 -15.05 -4.81 6.80
N MET A 405 -16.33 -4.43 6.70
CA MET A 405 -17.29 -4.52 7.80
C MET A 405 -18.51 -5.33 7.40
N LYS A 406 -18.94 -6.31 8.23
CA LYS A 406 -20.23 -6.99 8.05
C LYS A 406 -21.36 -6.03 8.45
N VAL A 407 -22.37 -5.95 7.59
CA VAL A 407 -23.50 -5.03 7.77
C VAL A 407 -24.85 -5.76 7.68
N ALA A 408 -25.91 -5.01 7.99
CA ALA A 408 -27.29 -5.50 7.95
C ALA A 408 -27.71 -5.98 6.55
N GLU A 409 -28.58 -6.99 6.50
CA GLU A 409 -29.06 -7.65 5.27
C GLU A 409 -29.82 -6.70 4.33
N ASN A 410 -30.49 -5.70 4.89
CA ASN A 410 -31.21 -4.66 4.16
C ASN A 410 -30.45 -3.32 4.15
N ARG A 411 -29.12 -3.33 4.29
CA ARG A 411 -28.32 -2.11 4.23
C ARG A 411 -28.46 -1.43 2.85
N LEU A 412 -29.03 -0.23 2.87
CA LEU A 412 -29.23 0.61 1.68
C LEU A 412 -28.36 1.87 1.66
N TYR A 413 -28.13 2.48 2.82
CA TYR A 413 -27.49 3.80 2.98
C TYR A 413 -26.15 3.69 3.70
N ARG A 414 -25.40 4.79 3.75
CA ARG A 414 -24.11 4.89 4.43
C ARG A 414 -24.17 4.45 5.91
N LEU A 415 -23.05 3.96 6.40
CA LEU A 415 -22.81 3.66 7.79
C LEU A 415 -22.58 4.95 8.57
N HIS A 416 -23.31 5.06 9.68
CA HIS A 416 -23.17 6.14 10.68
C HIS A 416 -22.64 5.62 12.01
N VAL A 417 -22.60 4.29 12.16
CA VAL A 417 -22.03 3.57 13.28
C VAL A 417 -21.20 2.44 12.68
N PRO A 418 -19.98 2.16 13.19
CA PRO A 418 -19.17 1.09 12.65
C PRO A 418 -19.90 -0.25 12.66
N GLY A 419 -19.73 -1.02 11.58
CA GLY A 419 -20.19 -2.40 11.52
C GLY A 419 -19.28 -3.34 12.32
N LYS A 420 -19.56 -4.65 12.28
CA LYS A 420 -18.62 -5.63 12.83
C LYS A 420 -17.40 -5.66 11.91
N LEU A 421 -16.22 -5.32 12.44
CA LEU A 421 -14.97 -5.32 11.67
C LEU A 421 -14.60 -6.76 11.31
N ILE A 422 -14.41 -7.00 10.01
CA ILE A 422 -13.92 -8.27 9.47
C ILE A 422 -12.44 -8.13 9.16
N GLU A 423 -12.08 -7.06 8.46
CA GLU A 423 -10.70 -6.75 8.10
C GLU A 423 -10.36 -5.34 8.58
N LYS A 424 -9.27 -5.24 9.34
CA LYS A 424 -8.71 -3.97 9.82
C LYS A 424 -7.82 -3.35 8.75
N PRO A 425 -7.67 -2.01 8.72
CA PRO A 425 -6.79 -1.40 7.75
C PRO A 425 -5.32 -1.65 8.13
N ASP A 426 -4.59 -2.36 7.28
CA ASP A 426 -3.13 -2.38 7.30
C ASP A 426 -2.62 -1.18 6.50
N MET A 427 -2.06 -0.21 7.21
CA MET A 427 -1.75 1.11 6.66
C MET A 427 -0.33 1.11 6.11
N ILE A 428 -0.20 1.15 4.78
CA ILE A 428 1.08 1.01 4.10
C ILE A 428 1.28 2.20 3.15
N LYS A 429 2.51 2.75 3.14
CA LYS A 429 2.90 3.83 2.22
C LYS A 429 3.40 3.22 0.91
N THR A 430 2.48 2.75 0.09
CA THR A 430 2.72 2.10 -1.21
C THR A 430 1.71 2.59 -2.23
N ARG A 431 1.97 2.35 -3.53
CA ARG A 431 1.00 2.68 -4.59
C ARG A 431 -0.26 1.81 -4.51
N SER A 432 -0.09 0.55 -4.12
CA SER A 432 -1.18 -0.41 -3.98
C SER A 432 -1.12 -1.20 -2.68
N VAL A 433 -2.29 -1.54 -2.13
CA VAL A 433 -2.49 -2.50 -1.04
C VAL A 433 -3.40 -3.59 -1.53
N PHE A 434 -3.04 -4.84 -1.26
CA PHE A 434 -3.78 -6.03 -1.67
C PHE A 434 -4.00 -6.97 -0.48
N GLY A 435 -5.19 -7.54 -0.39
CA GLY A 435 -5.48 -8.60 0.56
C GLY A 435 -6.57 -9.55 0.07
N LYS A 436 -6.60 -10.73 0.68
CA LYS A 436 -7.57 -11.79 0.41
C LYS A 436 -8.36 -12.05 1.68
N GLN A 437 -9.68 -12.12 1.56
CA GLN A 437 -10.56 -12.40 2.68
C GLN A 437 -11.61 -13.42 2.26
N VAL A 438 -11.72 -14.51 3.01
CA VAL A 438 -12.82 -15.46 2.89
C VAL A 438 -14.03 -14.87 3.60
N LEU A 439 -15.14 -14.73 2.87
CA LEU A 439 -16.39 -14.16 3.36
C LEU A 439 -17.53 -15.15 3.17
N SER A 440 -18.41 -15.24 4.16
CA SER A 440 -19.66 -15.96 4.03
C SER A 440 -20.70 -15.16 3.24
N SER A 441 -21.81 -15.81 2.87
CA SER A 441 -22.93 -15.15 2.20
C SER A 441 -23.45 -13.97 3.02
N GLY A 442 -23.61 -12.80 2.38
CA GLY A 442 -24.14 -11.61 3.03
C GLY A 442 -23.61 -10.30 2.47
N LYS A 443 -23.95 -9.20 3.15
CA LYS A 443 -23.53 -7.84 2.79
C LYS A 443 -22.38 -7.33 3.65
N TYR A 444 -21.40 -6.71 2.98
CA TYR A 444 -20.22 -6.13 3.57
C TYR A 444 -19.99 -4.72 3.02
N VAL A 445 -19.46 -3.82 3.85
CA VAL A 445 -19.02 -2.49 3.41
C VAL A 445 -17.50 -2.43 3.45
N ILE A 446 -16.91 -2.06 2.32
CA ILE A 446 -15.50 -1.81 2.13
C ILE A 446 -15.27 -0.30 2.20
N ILE A 447 -14.35 0.11 3.07
CA ILE A 447 -14.03 1.51 3.33
C ILE A 447 -12.54 1.74 3.02
N PRO A 448 -12.19 2.21 1.82
CA PRO A 448 -10.83 2.65 1.52
C PRO A 448 -10.53 3.96 2.23
N CYS A 449 -9.36 4.05 2.85
CA CYS A 449 -8.97 5.16 3.70
C CYS A 449 -7.48 5.49 3.55
N THR A 450 -7.19 6.73 3.88
CA THR A 450 -5.83 7.22 4.16
C THR A 450 -5.54 7.13 5.65
N LYS A 451 -4.26 7.17 6.03
CA LYS A 451 -3.86 7.15 7.44
C LYS A 451 -4.41 8.36 8.17
N ASP A 452 -4.13 9.52 7.61
CA ASP A 452 -4.51 10.79 8.19
C ASP A 452 -5.79 11.35 7.56
N GLN A 453 -6.52 12.16 8.33
CA GLN A 453 -7.71 12.87 7.84
C GLN A 453 -7.31 13.94 6.82
N LYS A 454 -8.22 14.27 5.90
CA LYS A 454 -8.05 15.36 4.91
C LYS A 454 -6.89 15.14 3.92
N GLU A 455 -6.35 13.92 3.85
CA GLU A 455 -5.50 13.53 2.73
C GLU A 455 -6.35 13.43 1.46
N HIS A 456 -5.73 13.77 0.33
CA HIS A 456 -6.39 13.85 -0.96
C HIS A 456 -5.70 12.97 -1.99
N GLY A 457 -6.49 12.42 -2.90
CA GLY A 457 -5.95 11.67 -4.03
C GLY A 457 -7.02 10.82 -4.70
N PRO A 458 -6.95 10.64 -6.03
CA PRO A 458 -7.77 9.64 -6.71
C PRO A 458 -7.25 8.24 -6.39
N PHE A 459 -8.17 7.29 -6.32
CA PHE A 459 -7.88 5.89 -6.08
C PHE A 459 -8.75 4.98 -6.96
N LEU A 460 -8.26 3.77 -7.16
CA LEU A 460 -8.94 2.67 -7.80
C LEU A 460 -9.13 1.55 -6.78
N LEU A 461 -10.36 1.08 -6.63
CA LEU A 461 -10.69 -0.11 -5.85
C LEU A 461 -11.10 -1.22 -6.81
N ARG A 462 -10.33 -2.30 -6.85
CA ARG A 462 -10.62 -3.51 -7.62
C ARG A 462 -11.03 -4.64 -6.69
N LEU A 463 -12.15 -5.29 -6.98
CA LEU A 463 -12.70 -6.39 -6.19
C LEU A 463 -12.86 -7.62 -7.09
N TYR A 464 -12.40 -8.76 -6.59
CA TYR A 464 -12.37 -10.03 -7.31
C TYR A 464 -13.13 -11.08 -6.53
N THR A 465 -14.07 -11.77 -7.19
CA THR A 465 -14.79 -12.91 -6.58
C THR A 465 -14.93 -14.08 -7.56
N HIS A 466 -15.10 -15.29 -7.02
CA HIS A 466 -15.37 -16.50 -7.81
C HIS A 466 -16.87 -16.83 -7.84
N GLY A 467 -17.59 -16.57 -6.76
CA GLY A 467 -19.04 -16.64 -6.69
C GLY A 467 -19.73 -15.37 -7.22
N LYS A 468 -21.06 -15.46 -7.40
CA LYS A 468 -21.89 -14.31 -7.76
C LYS A 468 -21.80 -13.24 -6.67
N ALA A 469 -21.51 -12.03 -7.09
CA ALA A 469 -21.47 -10.87 -6.22
C ALA A 469 -22.06 -9.64 -6.93
N SER A 470 -22.42 -8.62 -6.15
CA SER A 470 -22.80 -7.31 -6.68
C SER A 470 -22.19 -6.20 -5.82
N VAL A 471 -21.83 -5.08 -6.44
CA VAL A 471 -21.14 -3.96 -5.77
C VAL A 471 -21.76 -2.62 -6.16
N ARG A 472 -21.86 -1.69 -5.21
CA ARG A 472 -22.21 -0.28 -5.46
C ARG A 472 -21.63 0.65 -4.39
N GLU A 473 -21.45 1.92 -4.71
CA GLU A 473 -21.13 2.94 -3.70
C GLU A 473 -22.36 3.27 -2.84
N LEU A 474 -22.15 3.44 -1.53
CA LEU A 474 -23.11 4.03 -0.60
C LEU A 474 -22.91 5.55 -0.59
N THR A 475 -23.72 6.25 -1.39
CA THR A 475 -23.64 7.72 -1.55
C THR A 475 -24.61 8.45 -0.63
N GLU A 476 -25.79 7.88 -0.43
CA GLU A 476 -26.90 8.43 0.35
C GLU A 476 -26.72 8.20 1.85
N GLU A 477 -26.97 9.24 2.63
CA GLU A 477 -26.86 9.21 4.09
C GLU A 477 -28.13 8.61 4.76
N GLY A 478 -29.24 8.53 4.04
CA GLY A 478 -30.51 7.98 4.56
C GLY A 478 -31.65 8.21 3.58
N PRO A 479 -32.86 7.71 3.89
CA PRO A 479 -34.04 7.93 3.06
C PRO A 479 -34.31 9.43 2.90
N SER A 480 -34.52 9.88 1.67
CA SER A 480 -34.91 11.26 1.36
C SER A 480 -36.28 11.28 0.67
N THR A 481 -37.05 12.35 0.89
CA THR A 481 -38.34 12.57 0.22
C THR A 481 -38.25 13.80 -0.67
N ILE A 482 -38.63 13.64 -1.94
CA ILE A 482 -38.72 14.73 -2.92
C ILE A 482 -39.97 15.60 -2.65
N TRP A 483 -40.99 15.01 -2.02
CA TRP A 483 -42.26 15.67 -1.70
C TRP A 483 -42.29 16.17 -0.25
N PRO A 484 -42.50 17.48 -0.01
CA PRO A 484 -42.52 18.07 1.34
C PRO A 484 -43.58 17.48 2.29
N CYS A 485 -44.64 16.87 1.74
CA CYS A 485 -45.76 16.33 2.50
C CYS A 485 -45.54 14.89 3.02
N LEU A 486 -44.48 14.20 2.59
CA LEU A 486 -44.17 12.85 3.06
C LEU A 486 -43.27 12.91 4.30
N SER A 487 -43.71 12.30 5.40
CA SER A 487 -42.95 12.23 6.64
C SER A 487 -41.63 11.46 6.45
N LEU A 488 -40.54 12.08 6.92
CA LEU A 488 -39.23 11.44 7.02
C LEU A 488 -39.21 10.44 8.19
N PRO A 489 -38.32 9.44 8.15
CA PRO A 489 -38.10 8.55 9.30
C PRO A 489 -37.76 9.34 10.57
N SER A 490 -38.43 9.04 11.67
CA SER A 490 -38.19 9.65 12.99
C SER A 490 -37.19 8.86 13.83
N MET A 491 -36.84 7.63 13.40
CA MET A 491 -35.98 6.71 14.14
C MET A 491 -35.31 5.72 13.19
N VAL A 492 -34.07 5.34 13.49
CA VAL A 492 -33.37 4.21 12.86
C VAL A 492 -33.24 3.12 13.90
N THR A 493 -33.83 1.95 13.66
CA THR A 493 -33.73 0.79 14.55
C THR A 493 -32.90 -0.30 13.89
N THR A 494 -31.83 -0.72 14.55
CA THR A 494 -31.08 -1.93 14.21
C THR A 494 -31.52 -3.06 15.13
N LEU A 495 -31.80 -4.22 14.53
CA LEU A 495 -32.18 -5.42 15.25
C LEU A 495 -31.22 -6.55 14.87
N VAL A 496 -30.73 -7.25 15.88
CA VAL A 496 -29.87 -8.44 15.74
C VAL A 496 -30.59 -9.61 16.39
N VAL A 497 -30.80 -10.69 15.64
CA VAL A 497 -31.32 -11.94 16.20
C VAL A 497 -30.18 -12.68 16.87
N MET A 498 -30.32 -12.94 18.17
CA MET A 498 -29.29 -13.60 18.97
C MET A 498 -29.45 -15.11 18.93
N ASN A 499 -30.61 -15.61 19.36
CA ASN A 499 -30.97 -17.02 19.29
C ASN A 499 -32.50 -17.17 19.24
N VAL A 500 -32.96 -18.38 18.92
CA VAL A 500 -34.36 -18.80 19.00
C VAL A 500 -34.46 -20.13 19.73
N GLU A 501 -35.30 -20.19 20.76
CA GLU A 501 -35.35 -21.33 21.66
C GLU A 501 -36.73 -21.99 21.68
N LYS A 502 -36.73 -23.32 21.84
CA LYS A 502 -37.92 -24.15 22.11
C LYS A 502 -39.07 -23.96 21.10
N ILE A 503 -38.75 -23.75 19.83
CA ILE A 503 -39.74 -23.63 18.75
C ILE A 503 -40.34 -25.00 18.45
N GLU A 504 -41.65 -25.04 18.29
CA GLU A 504 -42.33 -26.22 17.76
C GLU A 504 -42.01 -26.43 16.27
N LYS A 505 -41.62 -27.66 15.94
CA LYS A 505 -41.43 -28.12 14.56
C LYS A 505 -42.78 -28.37 13.88
N PRO A 506 -42.94 -28.05 12.58
CA PRO A 506 -44.10 -28.43 11.80
C PRO A 506 -44.34 -29.95 11.85
N GLN A 507 -45.60 -30.38 11.80
CA GLN A 507 -45.94 -31.81 11.81
C GLN A 507 -45.25 -32.55 10.66
N GLY A 508 -44.56 -33.65 10.99
CA GLY A 508 -43.85 -34.48 10.01
C GLY A 508 -42.40 -34.05 9.73
N SER A 509 -41.91 -32.97 10.32
CA SER A 509 -40.49 -32.58 10.21
C SER A 509 -39.61 -33.25 11.26
N THR A 510 -38.47 -33.79 10.80
CA THR A 510 -37.38 -34.34 11.62
C THR A 510 -36.36 -33.25 11.94
N ASP A 511 -35.42 -33.51 12.86
CA ASP A 511 -34.29 -32.59 13.08
C ASP A 511 -33.51 -32.28 11.80
N GLU A 512 -33.27 -33.29 10.96
CA GLU A 512 -32.52 -33.12 9.70
C GLU A 512 -33.27 -32.34 8.61
N SER A 513 -34.61 -32.35 8.65
CA SER A 513 -35.44 -31.65 7.65
C SER A 513 -35.93 -30.28 8.13
N PHE A 514 -35.75 -29.96 9.42
CA PHE A 514 -36.15 -28.69 9.98
C PHE A 514 -35.04 -27.64 9.78
N THR A 515 -35.25 -26.74 8.83
CA THR A 515 -34.32 -25.66 8.46
C THR A 515 -34.97 -24.29 8.67
N PRO A 516 -35.03 -23.82 9.93
CA PRO A 516 -35.75 -22.61 10.26
C PRO A 516 -35.10 -21.36 9.67
N LYS A 517 -35.89 -20.52 9.02
CA LYS A 517 -35.55 -19.19 8.52
C LYS A 517 -36.40 -18.14 9.22
N ILE A 518 -35.84 -16.95 9.40
CA ILE A 518 -36.57 -15.84 10.02
C ILE A 518 -36.89 -14.77 8.96
N VAL A 519 -38.09 -14.24 9.06
CA VAL A 519 -38.61 -13.16 8.24
C VAL A 519 -38.93 -12.00 9.16
N ILE A 520 -38.22 -10.89 8.99
CA ILE A 520 -38.35 -9.71 9.84
C ILE A 520 -39.04 -8.60 9.05
N GLN A 521 -40.13 -8.07 9.60
CA GLN A 521 -41.01 -7.11 8.95
C GLN A 521 -41.22 -5.88 9.81
N CYS A 522 -41.13 -4.69 9.20
CA CYS A 522 -41.47 -3.44 9.85
C CYS A 522 -42.00 -2.44 8.81
N GLU A 523 -43.15 -1.82 9.08
CA GLU A 523 -43.73 -0.76 8.25
C GLU A 523 -43.87 -1.09 6.74
N GLY A 524 -44.09 -2.37 6.41
CA GLY A 524 -44.22 -2.85 5.03
C GLY A 524 -42.90 -3.28 4.37
N GLU A 525 -41.76 -2.98 4.98
CA GLU A 525 -40.47 -3.55 4.60
C GLU A 525 -40.35 -4.97 5.16
N LYS A 526 -39.88 -5.91 4.34
CA LYS A 526 -39.71 -7.33 4.68
C LYS A 526 -38.29 -7.77 4.35
N VAL A 527 -37.61 -8.37 5.32
CA VAL A 527 -36.28 -8.94 5.19
C VAL A 527 -36.35 -10.42 5.53
N VAL A 528 -35.83 -11.28 4.66
CA VAL A 528 -35.76 -12.73 4.87
C VAL A 528 -34.31 -13.09 5.17
N SER A 529 -34.05 -13.92 6.18
CA SER A 529 -32.70 -14.41 6.44
C SER A 529 -32.19 -15.25 5.27
N ARG A 530 -30.94 -15.00 4.87
CA ARG A 530 -30.29 -15.73 3.77
C ARG A 530 -29.92 -17.15 4.18
N ILE A 531 -29.44 -17.30 5.40
CA ILE A 531 -28.95 -18.55 5.96
C ILE A 531 -30.02 -19.06 6.96
N PRO A 532 -30.32 -20.37 6.97
CA PRO A 532 -31.14 -20.96 8.02
C PRO A 532 -30.42 -20.89 9.37
N LEU A 533 -31.16 -20.98 10.47
CA LEU A 533 -30.59 -21.18 11.79
C LEU A 533 -30.16 -22.65 11.93
N GLU A 534 -29.13 -22.89 12.74
CA GLU A 534 -28.64 -24.22 13.08
C GLU A 534 -28.84 -24.48 14.58
N LEU A 535 -29.06 -25.76 14.90
CA LEU A 535 -29.24 -26.19 16.27
C LEU A 535 -27.87 -26.33 16.94
N ASN A 536 -27.66 -25.60 18.03
CA ASN A 536 -26.43 -25.70 18.82
C ASN A 536 -26.51 -26.78 19.90
N GLU A 537 -25.40 -27.00 20.62
CA GLU A 537 -25.30 -28.01 21.69
C GLU A 537 -26.29 -27.79 22.85
N LYS A 538 -26.86 -26.58 22.98
CA LYS A 538 -27.86 -26.21 24.01
C LYS A 538 -29.30 -26.39 23.55
N ASN A 539 -29.52 -26.98 22.36
CA ASN A 539 -30.82 -27.06 21.70
C ASN A 539 -31.44 -25.67 21.41
N GLU A 540 -30.60 -24.68 21.13
CA GLU A 540 -31.00 -23.34 20.72
C GLU A 540 -30.70 -23.19 19.21
N TRP A 541 -31.61 -22.58 18.47
CA TRP A 541 -31.42 -22.26 17.06
C TRP A 541 -30.71 -20.93 16.94
N GLU A 542 -29.49 -20.94 16.42
CA GLU A 542 -28.66 -19.74 16.23
C GLU A 542 -28.03 -19.71 14.85
N THR A 543 -27.37 -18.60 14.54
CA THR A 543 -26.54 -18.51 13.32
C THR A 543 -25.22 -19.23 13.56
N LYS A 544 -24.67 -19.94 12.56
CA LYS A 544 -23.42 -20.74 12.65
C LYS A 544 -22.29 -20.09 13.41
N SER A 545 -22.17 -18.77 13.31
CA SER A 545 -21.16 -18.01 14.02
C SER A 545 -21.66 -16.62 14.38
N ASP A 546 -20.98 -15.98 15.33
CA ASP A 546 -21.18 -14.56 15.64
C ASP A 546 -21.00 -13.64 14.42
N PHE A 547 -20.33 -14.09 13.36
CA PHE A 547 -20.13 -13.33 12.12
C PHE A 547 -21.30 -13.44 11.14
N GLU A 548 -22.21 -14.39 11.37
CA GLU A 548 -23.39 -14.68 10.55
C GLU A 548 -24.71 -14.25 11.19
N GLN A 549 -24.65 -13.52 12.31
CA GLN A 549 -25.84 -13.01 13.00
C GLN A 549 -26.78 -12.25 12.04
N ILE A 550 -28.08 -12.54 12.15
CA ILE A 550 -29.10 -11.92 11.32
C ILE A 550 -29.34 -10.51 11.82
N LYS A 551 -28.75 -9.54 11.11
CA LYS A 551 -28.82 -8.12 11.42
C LYS A 551 -29.66 -7.38 10.39
N VAL A 552 -30.62 -6.59 10.84
CA VAL A 552 -31.48 -5.74 9.99
C VAL A 552 -31.55 -4.32 10.52
N THR A 553 -31.75 -3.34 9.63
CA THR A 553 -31.86 -1.92 9.97
C THR A 553 -33.11 -1.33 9.33
N PHE A 554 -34.07 -0.85 10.13
CA PHE A 554 -35.29 -0.20 9.65
C PHE A 554 -35.25 1.31 9.89
N TYR A 555 -35.68 2.07 8.88
CA TYR A 555 -35.86 3.53 8.96
C TYR A 555 -37.34 3.82 9.21
N ARG A 556 -37.71 4.02 10.48
CA ARG A 556 -39.09 3.94 10.97
C ARG A 556 -39.73 5.31 11.07
N LYS A 557 -40.94 5.43 10.50
CA LYS A 557 -41.81 6.61 10.61
C LYS A 557 -42.77 6.52 11.79
N LYS A 558 -43.08 5.31 12.24
CA LYS A 558 -44.01 5.00 13.32
C LYS A 558 -43.29 4.16 14.38
N PRO A 559 -42.48 4.78 15.27
CA PRO A 559 -41.71 4.09 16.32
C PRO A 559 -42.52 3.16 17.26
N HIS A 560 -43.83 3.36 17.34
CA HIS A 560 -44.74 2.53 18.14
C HIS A 560 -45.23 1.26 17.41
N HIS A 561 -45.09 1.19 16.09
CA HIS A 561 -45.47 -0.01 15.33
C HIS A 561 -44.44 -1.12 15.57
N PRO A 562 -44.82 -2.33 16.02
CA PRO A 562 -43.87 -3.37 16.36
C PRO A 562 -43.07 -3.83 15.13
N ILE A 563 -41.83 -4.29 15.37
CA ILE A 563 -41.11 -5.12 14.41
C ILE A 563 -41.63 -6.55 14.59
N ILE A 564 -42.08 -7.17 13.50
CA ILE A 564 -42.65 -8.52 13.51
C ILE A 564 -41.57 -9.47 13.01
N MET A 565 -41.32 -10.54 13.75
CA MET A 565 -40.42 -11.62 13.34
C MET A 565 -41.25 -12.88 13.15
N GLU A 566 -41.22 -13.49 11.97
CA GLU A 566 -41.91 -14.74 11.67
C GLU A 566 -40.85 -15.82 11.40
N VAL A 567 -40.96 -16.98 12.05
CA VAL A 567 -40.09 -18.13 11.80
C VAL A 567 -40.84 -19.11 10.89
N PHE A 568 -40.15 -19.56 9.84
CA PHE A 568 -40.64 -20.53 8.89
C PHE A 568 -39.68 -21.71 8.76
N ASN A 569 -40.18 -22.92 8.60
CA ASN A 569 -39.37 -24.04 8.14
C ASN A 569 -39.22 -23.97 6.61
N SER A 570 -38.00 -23.98 6.10
CA SER A 570 -37.79 -23.91 4.66
C SER A 570 -38.06 -25.26 3.99
N ASN A 571 -38.92 -25.28 2.98
CA ASN A 571 -39.25 -26.47 2.21
C ASN A 571 -39.07 -26.23 0.70
N LYS A 572 -39.02 -27.32 -0.09
CA LYS A 572 -38.83 -27.24 -1.55
C LYS A 572 -40.00 -26.58 -2.31
N ILE A 573 -41.20 -26.58 -1.75
CA ILE A 573 -42.42 -26.11 -2.44
C ILE A 573 -43.04 -24.91 -1.72
N ILE A 574 -43.41 -25.07 -0.44
CA ILE A 574 -44.02 -24.02 0.38
C ILE A 574 -43.42 -24.10 1.77
N ASP A 575 -42.84 -23.00 2.24
CA ASP A 575 -42.31 -22.88 3.60
C ASP A 575 -43.44 -22.96 4.64
N ASP A 576 -43.24 -23.76 5.69
CA ASP A 576 -44.23 -23.93 6.77
C ASP A 576 -44.05 -22.85 7.83
N PHE A 577 -45.13 -22.20 8.24
CA PHE A 577 -45.09 -21.24 9.34
C PHE A 577 -44.93 -21.96 10.68
N CYS A 578 -43.95 -21.55 11.48
CA CYS A 578 -43.74 -22.06 12.83
C CYS A 578 -44.40 -21.14 13.87
N CYS A 579 -43.91 -19.90 13.97
CA CYS A 579 -44.33 -18.94 14.98
C CYS A 579 -44.03 -17.49 14.59
N GLN A 580 -44.59 -16.52 15.32
CA GLN A 580 -44.28 -15.09 15.18
C GLN A 580 -43.97 -14.46 16.54
N ALA A 581 -43.03 -13.52 16.60
CA ALA A 581 -42.78 -12.66 17.75
C ALA A 581 -42.96 -11.18 17.37
N ARG A 582 -43.19 -10.33 18.37
CA ARG A 582 -43.30 -8.87 18.20
C ARG A 582 -42.32 -8.16 19.11
N VAL A 583 -41.51 -7.30 18.52
CA VAL A 583 -40.59 -6.42 19.23
C VAL A 583 -41.21 -5.05 19.32
N THR A 584 -41.61 -4.66 20.52
CA THR A 584 -42.20 -3.35 20.84
C THR A 584 -41.22 -2.40 21.53
N ASP A 585 -40.18 -2.95 22.18
CA ASP A 585 -39.11 -2.17 22.79
C ASP A 585 -38.12 -1.69 21.72
N ASN A 586 -37.77 -0.42 21.77
CA ASN A 586 -36.88 0.22 20.80
C ASN A 586 -35.40 0.19 21.25
N GLY A 587 -35.10 -0.23 22.48
CA GLY A 587 -33.73 -0.45 22.99
C GLY A 587 -32.86 0.80 23.20
N GLY A 588 -33.28 1.98 22.76
CA GLY A 588 -32.53 3.24 22.95
C GLY A 588 -31.16 3.27 22.23
N GLU A 589 -30.36 4.31 22.51
CA GLU A 589 -29.06 4.52 21.83
C GLU A 589 -28.00 3.48 22.24
N GLU A 590 -28.00 3.04 23.50
CA GLU A 590 -27.06 2.01 24.01
C GLU A 590 -27.44 0.60 23.53
N GLY A 591 -28.70 0.42 23.10
CA GLY A 591 -29.27 -0.86 22.75
C GLY A 591 -29.62 -1.73 23.96
N LYS A 592 -30.48 -2.71 23.73
CA LYS A 592 -31.04 -3.58 24.77
C LYS A 592 -31.35 -4.96 24.23
N SER A 593 -31.02 -5.98 25.02
CA SER A 593 -31.48 -7.34 24.77
C SER A 593 -32.94 -7.50 25.21
N VAL A 594 -33.77 -8.00 24.31
CA VAL A 594 -35.21 -8.19 24.49
C VAL A 594 -35.54 -9.66 24.23
N LYS A 595 -36.16 -10.29 25.21
CA LYS A 595 -36.74 -11.63 25.07
C LYS A 595 -38.19 -11.51 24.61
N CYS A 596 -38.52 -12.10 23.48
CA CYS A 596 -39.84 -11.98 22.87
C CYS A 596 -40.55 -13.34 22.86
N ASP A 597 -41.71 -13.42 23.52
CA ASP A 597 -42.60 -14.57 23.41
C ASP A 597 -43.11 -14.75 21.98
N VAL A 598 -43.32 -16.01 21.59
CA VAL A 598 -43.81 -16.37 20.25
C VAL A 598 -45.28 -16.76 20.27
N PHE A 599 -45.96 -16.52 19.16
CA PHE A 599 -47.40 -16.68 18.99
C PHE A 599 -47.73 -17.33 17.63
N GLY A 600 -48.97 -17.81 17.48
CA GLY A 600 -49.52 -18.24 16.18
C GLY A 600 -49.76 -17.07 15.21
N ARG A 601 -50.31 -17.36 14.02
CA ARG A 601 -50.62 -16.36 12.96
C ARG A 601 -52.12 -16.25 12.73
N LYS A 602 -52.56 -15.15 12.10
CA LYS A 602 -53.95 -14.93 11.67
C LYS A 602 -54.96 -15.14 12.82
N LYS A 603 -55.76 -16.22 12.79
CA LYS A 603 -56.76 -16.53 13.82
C LYS A 603 -56.14 -16.86 15.18
N GLU A 604 -54.87 -17.30 15.19
CA GLU A 604 -54.11 -17.66 16.39
C GLU A 604 -53.11 -16.57 16.82
N LYS A 605 -53.28 -15.33 16.34
CA LYS A 605 -52.30 -14.24 16.56
C LYS A 605 -52.08 -13.84 18.02
N TYR A 606 -52.92 -14.31 18.93
CA TYR A 606 -52.82 -14.11 20.38
C TYR A 606 -52.63 -15.42 21.15
N THR A 607 -52.60 -16.56 20.45
CA THR A 607 -52.31 -17.86 21.06
C THR A 607 -50.81 -17.96 21.23
N GLN A 608 -50.34 -17.94 22.48
CA GLN A 608 -48.93 -18.12 22.81
C GLN A 608 -48.50 -19.54 22.43
N LYS A 609 -47.38 -19.66 21.72
CA LYS A 609 -46.73 -20.92 21.39
C LYS A 609 -45.51 -21.13 22.31
N PRO A 610 -45.05 -22.38 22.49
CA PRO A 610 -43.79 -22.64 23.16
C PRO A 610 -42.62 -21.95 22.45
N GLY A 611 -41.70 -21.43 23.26
CA GLY A 611 -40.46 -20.82 22.78
C GLY A 611 -40.42 -19.30 22.87
N TYR A 612 -39.29 -18.75 22.45
CA TYR A 612 -39.04 -17.32 22.47
C TYR A 612 -37.87 -16.98 21.52
N ILE A 613 -37.86 -15.73 21.05
CA ILE A 613 -36.78 -15.17 20.23
C ILE A 613 -36.03 -14.14 21.08
N HIS A 614 -34.72 -14.29 21.23
CA HIS A 614 -33.87 -13.27 21.82
C HIS A 614 -33.33 -12.35 20.72
N VAL A 615 -33.51 -11.05 20.92
CA VAL A 615 -32.98 -10.03 20.01
C VAL A 615 -32.23 -8.96 20.77
N PHE A 616 -31.23 -8.39 20.14
CA PHE A 616 -30.67 -7.10 20.56
C PHE A 616 -31.24 -6.00 19.67
N VAL A 617 -31.82 -4.98 20.28
CA VAL A 617 -32.45 -3.84 19.59
C VAL A 617 -31.72 -2.57 19.98
N GLN A 618 -31.33 -1.77 19.00
CA GLN A 618 -30.70 -0.46 19.20
C GLN A 618 -31.38 0.56 18.30
N SER A 619 -31.79 1.70 18.86
CA SER A 619 -32.46 2.75 18.09
C SER A 619 -31.85 4.12 18.33
N ASN A 620 -31.60 4.83 17.23
CA ASN A 620 -31.19 6.23 17.24
C ASN A 620 -32.36 7.11 16.76
N PHE A 621 -32.72 8.11 17.56
CA PHE A 621 -33.82 9.03 17.25
C PHE A 621 -33.31 10.19 16.38
N THR A 622 -34.01 10.47 15.28
CA THR A 622 -33.61 11.53 14.33
C THR A 622 -34.06 12.93 14.78
N ASN A 623 -34.85 13.03 15.85
CA ASN A 623 -35.52 14.26 16.30
C ASN A 623 -34.71 15.20 17.21
N LYS A 624 -33.41 14.94 17.47
CA LYS A 624 -32.55 16.03 17.96
C LYS A 624 -32.18 16.90 16.75
N LYS A 625 -32.76 18.10 16.69
CA LYS A 625 -32.44 19.22 15.79
C LYS A 625 -30.95 19.62 15.73
N THR A 626 -30.01 18.80 16.21
CA THR A 626 -28.61 19.15 16.44
C THR A 626 -27.56 18.07 16.15
N SER A 627 -27.86 16.78 15.90
CA SER A 627 -26.76 15.79 15.65
C SER A 627 -26.63 15.36 14.18
N LEU A 628 -27.68 14.83 13.55
CA LEU A 628 -27.62 14.48 12.12
C LEU A 628 -27.75 15.72 11.24
N HIS A 629 -28.65 16.66 11.56
CA HIS A 629 -28.84 17.86 10.72
C HIS A 629 -27.62 18.81 10.73
N ASN A 630 -26.81 18.84 11.80
CA ASN A 630 -25.58 19.64 11.86
C ASN A 630 -24.38 18.94 11.21
N GLN A 631 -24.30 17.60 11.23
CA GLN A 631 -23.34 16.86 10.39
C GLN A 631 -23.71 16.91 8.90
N TYR A 632 -25.01 16.93 8.57
CA TYR A 632 -25.51 17.10 7.20
C TYR A 632 -25.31 18.52 6.65
N ASN A 633 -25.35 19.56 7.49
CA ASN A 633 -25.17 20.96 7.04
C ASN A 633 -23.73 21.46 7.06
N ALA A 634 -22.80 20.80 7.77
CA ALA A 634 -21.37 21.13 7.69
C ALA A 634 -20.72 20.78 6.32
N PHE A 635 -21.37 19.92 5.53
CA PHE A 635 -20.93 19.53 4.18
C PHE A 635 -21.78 20.13 3.05
N ARG A 636 -22.79 20.93 3.37
CA ARG A 636 -23.69 21.54 2.39
C ARG A 636 -23.20 22.95 2.01
N TYR A 637 -22.04 23.02 1.37
CA TYR A 637 -21.75 24.12 0.45
C TYR A 637 -21.86 23.60 -0.99
N LYS A 638 -22.96 24.02 -1.63
CA LYS A 638 -23.33 23.96 -3.06
C LYS A 638 -23.31 22.58 -3.74
N ARG A 639 -24.51 22.03 -3.91
CA ARG A 639 -24.87 21.27 -5.11
C ARG A 639 -26.29 21.65 -5.53
N SER A 640 -26.43 22.37 -6.63
CA SER A 640 -27.67 22.48 -7.40
C SER A 640 -27.34 22.07 -8.83
N GLU A 641 -27.60 20.80 -9.14
CA GLU A 641 -27.59 20.26 -10.49
C GLU A 641 -28.89 20.72 -11.17
N ASP A 642 -28.83 21.83 -11.95
CA ASP A 642 -29.78 22.06 -13.06
C ASP A 642 -29.40 23.21 -14.04
N SER A 643 -28.11 23.52 -14.17
CA SER A 643 -27.67 24.59 -15.11
C SER A 643 -26.32 24.32 -15.77
N CYS A 644 -26.02 23.03 -16.02
CA CYS A 644 -24.70 22.54 -16.44
C CYS A 644 -24.19 23.13 -17.78
N CYS A 645 -25.06 23.69 -18.64
CA CYS A 645 -24.62 24.28 -19.91
C CYS A 645 -24.43 25.82 -19.90
N LYS A 646 -25.04 26.56 -18.98
CA LYS A 646 -24.85 28.03 -18.85
C LYS A 646 -23.88 28.42 -17.73
N ALA A 647 -23.75 27.58 -16.70
CA ALA A 647 -22.79 27.79 -15.62
C ALA A 647 -21.34 27.61 -16.08
N LEU A 648 -21.04 26.72 -17.04
CA LEU A 648 -19.64 26.52 -17.48
C LEU A 648 -19.00 27.79 -18.08
N GLN A 649 -19.77 28.61 -18.80
CA GLN A 649 -19.24 29.86 -19.39
C GLN A 649 -19.13 31.00 -18.37
N LEU A 650 -20.09 31.11 -17.44
CA LEU A 650 -20.06 32.11 -16.36
C LEU A 650 -19.08 31.74 -15.24
N GLU A 651 -18.90 30.46 -14.95
CA GLU A 651 -17.95 29.92 -14.00
C GLU A 651 -16.53 29.97 -14.57
N THR A 652 -16.32 29.82 -15.88
CA THR A 652 -15.00 30.12 -16.46
C THR A 652 -14.65 31.60 -16.32
N LYS A 653 -15.61 32.52 -16.48
CA LYS A 653 -15.38 33.96 -16.30
C LYS A 653 -15.19 34.34 -14.83
N PHE A 654 -16.03 33.84 -13.93
CA PHE A 654 -15.94 34.08 -12.49
C PHE A 654 -14.75 33.36 -11.85
N GLN A 655 -14.40 32.15 -12.27
CA GLN A 655 -13.16 31.48 -11.86
C GLN A 655 -11.95 32.24 -12.39
N LYS A 656 -11.98 32.79 -13.61
CA LYS A 656 -10.86 33.59 -14.13
C LYS A 656 -10.72 34.93 -13.42
N GLU A 657 -11.82 35.60 -13.06
CA GLU A 657 -11.81 36.82 -12.25
C GLU A 657 -11.43 36.55 -10.78
N LEU A 658 -11.93 35.45 -10.18
CA LEU A 658 -11.56 35.01 -8.83
C LEU A 658 -10.11 34.50 -8.79
N PHE A 659 -9.64 33.87 -9.87
CA PHE A 659 -8.26 33.41 -10.03
C PHE A 659 -7.33 34.60 -10.25
N ASN A 660 -7.72 35.59 -11.05
CA ASN A 660 -6.95 36.84 -11.21
C ASN A 660 -6.97 37.67 -9.92
N SER A 661 -8.08 37.70 -9.18
CA SER A 661 -8.16 38.35 -7.88
C SER A 661 -7.34 37.61 -6.81
N LYS A 662 -7.34 36.27 -6.84
CA LYS A 662 -6.47 35.45 -5.98
C LYS A 662 -5.01 35.56 -6.38
N ILE A 663 -4.68 35.63 -7.67
CA ILE A 663 -3.33 35.88 -8.17
C ILE A 663 -2.89 37.26 -7.72
N SER A 664 -3.68 38.30 -7.94
CA SER A 664 -3.35 39.65 -7.47
C SER A 664 -3.20 39.71 -5.94
N HIS A 665 -4.06 39.00 -5.19
CA HIS A 665 -3.94 38.89 -3.73
C HIS A 665 -2.71 38.07 -3.30
N LEU A 666 -2.34 37.04 -4.07
CA LEU A 666 -1.15 36.22 -3.84
C LEU A 666 0.12 36.93 -4.27
N GLU A 667 0.10 37.73 -5.32
CA GLU A 667 1.17 38.63 -5.77
C GLU A 667 1.37 39.73 -4.74
N THR A 668 0.29 40.35 -4.23
CA THR A 668 0.40 41.32 -3.13
C THR A 668 0.91 40.66 -1.85
N LYS A 669 0.49 39.43 -1.56
CA LYS A 669 1.05 38.64 -0.44
C LYS A 669 2.48 38.22 -0.70
N LEU A 670 2.88 37.94 -1.94
CA LEU A 670 4.21 37.55 -2.33
C LEU A 670 5.13 38.76 -2.27
N ASP A 671 4.69 39.94 -2.71
CA ASP A 671 5.41 41.20 -2.58
C ASP A 671 5.56 41.56 -1.10
N HIS A 672 4.50 41.43 -0.30
CA HIS A 672 4.57 41.65 1.14
C HIS A 672 5.44 40.60 1.86
N LEU A 673 5.43 39.35 1.40
CA LEU A 673 6.30 38.29 1.91
C LEU A 673 7.73 38.45 1.43
N THR A 674 7.94 39.03 0.25
CA THR A 674 9.26 39.32 -0.33
C THR A 674 9.84 40.52 0.37
N GLU A 675 9.10 41.59 0.62
CA GLU A 675 9.51 42.67 1.54
C GLU A 675 9.79 42.15 2.94
N LYS A 676 8.94 41.26 3.48
CA LYS A 676 9.21 40.61 4.78
C LYS A 676 10.42 39.70 4.72
N LEU A 677 10.68 39.02 3.62
CA LEU A 677 11.85 38.18 3.42
C LEU A 677 13.09 39.03 3.26
N THR A 678 13.08 40.12 2.50
CA THR A 678 14.19 41.07 2.38
C THR A 678 14.44 41.79 3.70
N ALA A 679 13.38 42.14 4.45
CA ALA A 679 13.50 42.66 5.81
C ALA A 679 14.01 41.59 6.79
N LEU A 680 13.58 40.34 6.67
CA LEU A 680 14.05 39.21 7.45
C LEU A 680 15.45 38.79 7.06
N ASP A 681 15.88 38.95 5.82
CA ASP A 681 17.19 38.59 5.28
C ASP A 681 18.20 39.69 5.64
N ASN A 682 17.78 40.96 5.61
CA ASN A 682 18.51 42.06 6.25
C ASN A 682 18.59 41.89 7.77
N LYS A 683 17.53 41.35 8.40
CA LYS A 683 17.53 41.02 9.82
C LYS A 683 18.33 39.74 10.14
N TYR A 684 18.38 38.76 9.24
CA TYR A 684 19.08 37.48 9.38
C TYR A 684 20.57 37.65 9.14
N ASN A 685 20.95 38.47 8.15
CA ASN A 685 22.31 38.96 7.96
C ASN A 685 22.77 39.88 9.11
N SER A 686 21.85 40.48 9.89
CA SER A 686 22.15 41.12 11.19
C SER A 686 22.11 40.19 12.41
N ILE A 687 21.55 38.97 12.27
CA ILE A 687 21.45 37.91 13.30
C ILE A 687 22.40 36.74 12.95
N SER A 688 23.50 37.02 12.26
CA SER A 688 24.52 35.99 12.01
C SER A 688 25.17 35.56 13.33
N ASN A 689 25.06 34.27 13.68
CA ASN A 689 26.00 33.46 14.49
C ASN A 689 26.12 33.60 16.03
N HIS A 690 25.23 34.24 16.78
CA HIS A 690 25.55 34.61 18.18
C HIS A 690 24.94 33.83 19.35
N ASP A 691 24.08 32.81 19.14
CA ASP A 691 23.42 32.13 20.29
C ASP A 691 23.90 30.70 20.59
N ILE A 692 24.55 30.01 19.64
CA ILE A 692 25.20 28.72 19.91
C ILE A 692 26.65 28.98 20.30
N ALA A 693 26.96 28.80 21.57
CA ALA A 693 28.31 29.02 22.10
C ALA A 693 29.26 27.92 21.67
N PHE A 694 28.77 26.69 21.63
CA PHE A 694 29.49 25.51 21.20
C PHE A 694 28.54 24.35 20.88
N SER A 695 28.99 23.47 20.01
CA SER A 695 28.34 22.21 19.68
C SER A 695 29.40 21.13 19.45
N ALA A 696 29.15 19.91 19.90
CA ALA A 696 30.03 18.78 19.73
C ALA A 696 29.22 17.52 19.45
N GLN A 697 29.82 16.62 18.67
CA GLN A 697 29.28 15.31 18.32
C GLN A 697 30.25 14.21 18.70
N VAL A 698 29.77 12.97 18.64
CA VAL A 698 30.61 11.80 18.84
C VAL A 698 31.57 11.67 17.65
N SER A 699 32.85 11.39 17.92
CA SER A 699 33.90 11.42 16.89
C SER A 699 33.81 10.28 15.86
N SER A 700 33.21 9.14 16.23
CA SER A 700 32.95 7.97 15.38
C SER A 700 32.12 6.96 16.18
N LEU A 701 31.60 5.89 15.54
CA LEU A 701 31.12 4.71 16.27
C LEU A 701 32.18 4.22 17.28
N ILE A 702 31.85 4.23 18.59
CA ILE A 702 32.75 3.71 19.63
C ILE A 702 32.18 2.40 20.21
N PRO A 703 32.52 1.23 19.66
CA PRO A 703 32.29 -0.03 20.34
C PRO A 703 33.29 -0.11 21.51
N ASN A 704 32.79 -0.18 22.75
CA ASN A 704 33.57 -0.28 24.01
C ASN A 704 34.16 1.04 24.53
N ILE A 705 33.28 1.97 24.92
CA ILE A 705 33.68 3.20 25.61
C ILE A 705 34.28 2.85 26.98
N GLN A 706 35.51 3.32 27.24
CA GLN A 706 36.18 3.16 28.53
C GLN A 706 35.50 3.98 29.63
N PRO A 707 35.58 3.59 30.91
CA PRO A 707 35.19 4.45 32.02
C PRO A 707 35.94 5.78 31.98
N ASP A 708 35.27 6.90 32.28
CA ASP A 708 35.84 8.26 32.27
C ASP A 708 36.23 8.80 30.87
N ALA A 709 35.83 8.11 29.79
CA ALA A 709 36.07 8.55 28.42
C ALA A 709 35.20 9.75 28.05
N THR A 710 35.78 10.71 27.32
CA THR A 710 35.03 11.86 26.79
C THR A 710 34.25 11.44 25.55
N ILE A 711 32.94 11.68 25.54
CA ILE A 711 32.03 11.10 24.53
C ILE A 711 31.85 12.05 23.33
N PHE A 712 31.64 13.33 23.60
CA PHE A 712 31.51 14.36 22.58
C PHE A 712 32.87 15.01 22.30
N ALA A 713 33.79 14.22 21.74
CA ALA A 713 35.17 14.65 21.49
C ALA A 713 35.34 15.47 20.20
N ARG A 714 34.42 15.35 19.23
CA ARG A 714 34.48 16.12 17.97
C ARG A 714 33.68 17.41 18.11
N VAL A 715 34.39 18.50 18.39
CA VAL A 715 33.81 19.84 18.47
C VAL A 715 33.45 20.32 17.07
N LEU A 716 32.17 20.62 16.86
CA LEU A 716 31.61 21.16 15.62
C LEU A 716 31.68 22.69 15.59
N LEU A 717 31.46 23.32 16.74
CA LEU A 717 31.51 24.76 16.94
C LEU A 717 32.01 25.03 18.36
N ASN A 718 32.90 25.99 18.55
CA ASN A 718 33.32 26.47 19.87
C ASN A 718 33.80 27.91 19.73
N GLN A 719 33.04 28.87 20.26
CA GLN A 719 33.41 30.28 20.24
C GLN A 719 34.60 30.61 21.19
N GLY A 720 35.12 29.65 21.97
CA GLY A 720 36.33 29.75 22.80
C GLY A 720 37.59 29.13 22.16
N ASN A 721 38.73 29.16 22.86
CA ASN A 721 40.02 28.66 22.35
C ASN A 721 40.01 27.10 22.22
N PRO A 722 40.21 26.52 21.02
CA PRO A 722 39.83 25.13 20.73
C PRO A 722 40.83 24.04 21.14
N SER A 723 41.95 24.37 21.80
CA SER A 723 43.10 23.47 21.85
C SER A 723 42.94 22.21 22.73
N ASN A 724 41.94 22.10 23.63
CA ASN A 724 41.77 20.90 24.49
C ASN A 724 40.36 20.68 25.10
N GLY A 725 39.29 21.11 24.41
CA GLY A 725 37.90 20.89 24.83
C GLY A 725 36.95 22.06 24.52
N ILE A 726 35.71 21.99 25.03
CA ILE A 726 34.76 23.10 24.97
C ILE A 726 35.11 24.08 26.08
N SER A 727 35.51 25.30 25.71
CA SER A 727 35.87 26.36 26.66
C SER A 727 34.83 27.46 26.62
N VAL A 728 34.36 27.88 27.79
CA VAL A 728 33.31 28.89 27.92
C VAL A 728 33.84 30.27 27.47
N PRO A 729 33.23 30.89 26.46
CA PRO A 729 33.74 32.15 25.90
C PRO A 729 33.38 33.38 26.72
N LEU A 730 32.25 33.36 27.46
CA LEU A 730 31.70 34.51 28.19
C LEU A 730 31.16 34.10 29.58
N PRO A 731 31.24 34.96 30.61
CA PRO A 731 30.79 34.62 31.95
C PRO A 731 29.26 34.82 32.13
N VAL A 732 28.45 34.02 31.44
CA VAL A 732 26.97 34.14 31.41
C VAL A 732 26.25 32.82 31.71
N THR A 733 24.93 32.83 31.63
CA THR A 733 24.10 31.62 31.75
C THR A 733 24.02 30.90 30.41
N TYR A 734 24.23 29.58 30.45
CA TYR A 734 24.16 28.69 29.30
C TYR A 734 23.05 27.65 29.51
N VAL A 735 22.29 27.36 28.46
CA VAL A 735 21.45 26.15 28.38
C VAL A 735 22.24 25.10 27.61
N PHE A 736 22.48 23.97 28.25
CA PHE A 736 23.04 22.80 27.61
C PHE A 736 21.94 21.85 27.20
N TYR A 737 22.04 21.32 26.00
CA TYR A 737 21.13 20.31 25.47
C TYR A 737 21.94 19.11 24.99
N SER A 738 21.54 17.92 25.42
CA SER A 738 22.12 16.66 24.93
C SER A 738 21.02 15.72 24.45
N SER A 739 21.26 15.11 23.29
CA SER A 739 20.48 14.02 22.74
C SER A 739 21.42 12.83 22.56
N ILE A 740 21.08 11.67 23.11
CA ILE A 740 21.89 10.46 23.05
C ILE A 740 21.02 9.30 22.60
N LEU A 741 21.33 8.76 21.42
CA LEU A 741 20.62 7.62 20.85
C LEU A 741 21.37 6.32 21.13
N THR A 742 20.79 5.45 21.97
CA THR A 742 21.36 4.13 22.32
C THR A 742 20.61 2.98 21.64
N LYS A 743 21.32 1.88 21.31
CA LYS A 743 20.77 0.70 20.61
C LYS A 743 20.13 -0.30 21.57
N HIS A 744 19.18 -1.10 21.09
CA HIS A 744 18.50 -2.20 21.82
C HIS A 744 19.48 -3.02 22.70
N LYS A 745 19.06 -3.33 23.94
CA LYS A 745 19.83 -4.04 24.99
C LYS A 745 21.03 -3.28 25.60
N SER A 746 21.17 -1.98 25.34
CA SER A 746 22.19 -1.14 25.97
C SER A 746 21.59 -0.05 26.88
N ALA A 747 22.35 0.35 27.90
CA ALA A 747 22.05 1.50 28.74
C ALA A 747 23.33 2.30 28.95
N LEU A 748 23.27 3.62 29.05
CA LEU A 748 24.45 4.47 29.17
C LEU A 748 24.22 5.59 30.17
N GLU A 749 25.19 5.77 31.06
CA GLU A 749 25.28 6.91 31.97
C GLU A 749 26.41 7.84 31.56
N ILE A 750 26.07 9.11 31.37
CA ILE A 750 27.02 10.16 30.99
C ILE A 750 26.87 11.31 31.98
N ALA A 751 27.98 11.85 32.46
CA ALA A 751 28.00 12.99 33.35
C ALA A 751 28.55 14.22 32.63
N LEU A 752 27.89 15.37 32.82
CA LEU A 752 28.39 16.68 32.45
C LEU A 752 29.31 17.19 33.57
N TYR A 753 30.54 17.51 33.20
CA TYR A 753 31.53 18.13 34.06
C TYR A 753 31.81 19.56 33.61
N VAL A 754 31.89 20.43 34.60
CA VAL A 754 32.48 21.77 34.46
C VAL A 754 33.77 21.77 35.26
N ASN A 755 34.89 21.98 34.57
CA ASN A 755 36.25 21.77 35.03
C ASN A 755 36.44 20.32 35.51
N LYS A 756 36.50 20.10 36.83
CA LYS A 756 36.60 18.77 37.46
C LYS A 756 35.34 18.38 38.24
N ASN A 757 34.32 19.24 38.29
CA ASN A 757 33.13 19.05 39.09
C ASN A 757 31.97 18.54 38.24
N MET A 758 31.38 17.41 38.62
CA MET A 758 30.16 16.91 37.99
C MET A 758 28.99 17.86 38.30
N LYS A 759 28.21 18.21 37.29
CA LYS A 759 27.05 19.10 37.39
C LYS A 759 25.73 18.41 37.10
N MET A 760 25.74 17.38 36.25
CA MET A 760 24.54 16.61 35.90
C MET A 760 24.94 15.21 35.47
N MET A 761 24.05 14.25 35.71
CA MET A 761 24.11 12.91 35.13
C MET A 761 22.92 12.71 34.19
N ILE A 762 23.18 12.07 33.06
CA ILE A 762 22.26 11.80 31.96
C ILE A 762 22.19 10.29 31.77
N TYR A 763 20.97 9.76 31.76
CA TYR A 763 20.68 8.33 31.68
C TYR A 763 19.91 8.00 30.40
N ALA A 764 20.44 7.11 29.57
CA ALA A 764 19.74 6.60 28.38
C ALA A 764 19.67 5.08 28.41
N ASP A 765 18.47 4.50 28.57
CA ASP A 765 18.26 3.04 28.71
C ASP A 765 17.33 2.47 27.65
N ALA A 766 17.90 1.64 26.77
CA ALA A 766 17.20 0.91 25.71
C ALA A 766 17.11 -0.60 26.01
N ARG A 767 17.27 -1.05 27.26
CA ARG A 767 17.25 -2.48 27.63
C ARG A 767 15.87 -3.12 27.49
N LYS A 768 14.80 -2.34 27.66
CA LYS A 768 13.40 -2.78 27.52
C LYS A 768 12.70 -2.27 26.25
N ALA A 769 13.36 -1.43 25.45
CA ALA A 769 12.81 -0.92 24.19
C ALA A 769 12.98 -1.97 23.09
N LEU A 770 11.99 -2.10 22.18
CA LEU A 770 12.06 -3.01 21.03
C LEU A 770 13.08 -2.53 19.95
N GLN A 771 13.52 -1.27 20.00
CA GLN A 771 14.51 -0.63 19.10
C GLN A 771 15.43 0.36 19.84
N TYR A 772 15.88 1.46 19.20
CA TYR A 772 16.68 2.53 19.82
C TYR A 772 15.86 3.32 20.84
N ASN A 773 16.52 3.88 21.86
CA ASN A 773 15.89 4.82 22.79
C ASN A 773 16.72 6.11 22.90
N ASN A 774 16.07 7.25 23.15
CA ASN A 774 16.75 8.55 23.26
C ASN A 774 16.68 9.09 24.70
N GLY A 775 17.84 9.44 25.25
CA GLY A 775 17.92 10.26 26.46
C GLY A 775 18.10 11.73 26.08
N MET A 776 17.05 12.54 26.26
CA MET A 776 17.10 13.99 26.05
C MET A 776 17.07 14.71 27.39
N TYR A 777 18.10 15.54 27.66
CA TYR A 777 18.19 16.33 28.88
C TYR A 777 18.68 17.73 28.59
N ALA A 778 18.17 18.69 29.36
CA ALA A 778 18.63 20.07 29.34
C ALA A 778 19.08 20.51 30.73
N VAL A 779 20.15 21.30 30.81
CA VAL A 779 20.60 21.91 32.07
C VAL A 779 20.96 23.37 31.88
N VAL A 780 20.57 24.19 32.84
CA VAL A 780 20.89 25.62 32.87
C VAL A 780 22.00 25.84 33.88
N LEU A 781 23.15 26.34 33.44
CA LEU A 781 24.31 26.61 34.30
C LEU A 781 24.84 28.01 34.05
N ARG A 782 25.19 28.72 35.12
CA ARG A 782 25.98 29.96 35.03
C ARG A 782 27.46 29.61 35.09
N LEU A 783 28.22 30.02 34.08
CA LEU A 783 29.63 29.66 33.92
C LEU A 783 30.50 30.91 33.81
N ASN A 784 31.79 30.76 34.10
CA ASN A 784 32.78 31.82 33.96
C ASN A 784 33.59 31.62 32.68
N LYS A 785 34.12 32.72 32.13
CA LYS A 785 35.01 32.67 30.97
C LYS A 785 36.23 31.78 31.28
N GLY A 786 36.51 30.82 30.41
CA GLY A 786 37.62 29.87 30.54
C GLY A 786 37.25 28.53 31.19
N ASP A 787 36.07 28.40 31.81
CA ASP A 787 35.58 27.12 32.32
C ASP A 787 35.59 26.06 31.21
N GLN A 788 36.02 24.84 31.55
CA GLN A 788 36.10 23.72 30.62
C GLN A 788 34.88 22.83 30.78
N VAL A 789 34.15 22.57 29.70
CA VAL A 789 32.97 21.71 29.73
C VAL A 789 33.27 20.39 29.04
N ARG A 790 32.98 19.27 29.71
CA ARG A 790 33.20 17.92 29.19
C ARG A 790 32.05 17.00 29.56
N MET A 791 31.64 16.15 28.63
CA MET A 791 30.72 15.04 28.91
C MET A 791 31.49 13.72 28.89
N LYS A 792 31.39 12.96 29.98
CA LYS A 792 32.16 11.73 30.18
C LYS A 792 31.30 10.58 30.66
N THR A 793 31.69 9.34 30.37
CA THR A 793 31.05 8.16 30.96
C THR A 793 31.21 8.15 32.48
N TRP A 794 30.13 7.82 33.20
CA TRP A 794 30.17 7.70 34.65
C TRP A 794 30.68 6.31 35.09
N LYS A 795 31.44 6.25 36.20
CA LYS A 795 32.26 5.10 36.59
C LYS A 795 31.43 3.87 36.98
N HIS A 796 31.85 2.73 36.42
CA HIS A 796 31.42 1.34 36.61
C HIS A 796 30.19 0.83 35.84
N PHE A 797 30.48 0.14 34.74
CA PHE A 797 29.62 -0.90 34.21
C PHE A 797 30.41 -2.20 34.03
N GLY A 798 29.85 -3.33 34.47
CA GLY A 798 30.35 -4.66 34.15
C GLY A 798 30.39 -4.89 32.64
N LYS A 799 31.08 -5.96 32.19
CA LYS A 799 31.42 -6.30 30.78
C LYS A 799 30.21 -6.36 29.80
N ILE A 800 29.57 -5.23 29.49
CA ILE A 800 28.48 -5.12 28.52
C ILE A 800 28.93 -4.13 27.43
N ARG A 801 28.81 -4.52 26.17
CA ARG A 801 29.17 -3.69 25.02
C ARG A 801 28.14 -2.55 24.85
N PHE A 802 28.60 -1.31 24.81
CA PHE A 802 27.76 -0.12 24.58
C PHE A 802 27.81 0.35 23.13
N TYR A 803 26.71 0.95 22.65
CA TYR A 803 26.60 1.48 21.29
C TYR A 803 25.86 2.82 21.29
N ILE A 804 26.50 3.87 20.76
CA ILE A 804 25.92 5.21 20.55
C ILE A 804 25.96 5.52 19.06
N HIS A 805 24.85 6.03 18.51
CA HIS A 805 24.80 6.49 17.11
C HIS A 805 25.46 7.87 16.98
N ASP A 806 26.46 8.00 16.12
CA ASP A 806 27.33 9.19 16.03
C ASP A 806 26.66 10.41 15.39
N SER A 807 25.87 10.22 14.34
CA SER A 807 25.19 11.28 13.58
C SER A 807 23.90 11.81 14.23
N CYS A 808 23.38 11.11 15.23
CA CYS A 808 22.11 11.46 15.91
C CYS A 808 22.31 11.83 17.40
N SER A 809 23.55 11.73 17.90
CA SER A 809 23.86 12.10 19.28
C SER A 809 24.70 13.37 19.28
N THR A 810 24.17 14.42 19.90
CA THR A 810 24.80 15.76 19.92
C THR A 810 24.78 16.36 21.31
N PHE A 811 25.72 17.26 21.56
CA PHE A 811 25.77 18.10 22.75
C PHE A 811 26.00 19.55 22.34
N SER A 812 25.09 20.44 22.72
CA SER A 812 25.14 21.85 22.35
C SER A 812 24.90 22.75 23.55
N GLY A 813 25.58 23.88 23.60
CA GLY A 813 25.39 24.91 24.61
C GLY A 813 24.97 26.23 23.97
N PHE A 814 23.87 26.78 24.45
CA PHE A 814 23.28 28.02 23.98
C PHE A 814 23.48 29.12 25.02
N LEU A 815 23.87 30.32 24.59
CA LEU A 815 23.93 31.48 25.48
C LEU A 815 22.52 31.99 25.74
N ILE A 816 22.18 32.20 27.01
CA ILE A 816 21.00 33.01 27.35
C ILE A 816 21.49 34.44 27.55
N ARG A 817 21.33 35.29 26.53
CA ARG A 817 21.46 36.74 26.73
C ARG A 817 20.21 37.25 27.43
N ARG A 818 20.39 38.09 28.44
CA ARG A 818 19.28 38.81 29.08
C ARG A 818 18.76 39.89 28.15
#